data_AF-A0A966E2L2-F1
#
_entry.id   AF-A0A966E2L2-F1
#
_cell.length_a   1.000
_cell.length_b   1.000
_cell.length_c   1.000
_cell.angle_alpha   90.00
_cell.angle_beta   90.00
_cell.angle_gamma   90.00
#
_symmetry.space_group_name_H-M   'P 1'
#
loop_
_entity.id
_entity.type
_entity.pdbx_description
1 polymer ?
#
loop_
_entity_poly.entity_id
_entity_poly.type
_entity_poly.pdbx_seq_one_letter_code
_entity_poly.pdbx_strand_id
1 'polypeptide(L)'
;MFQSNDIRRRAAVAVLAFCVQPVMADETAIPASQEMRLLAGVEAVCGGADVHADGEDVVLPGGTLIEKSPLVVRGREVGQRRRFTMTDSGDQVLLETIVPGGLLRRVRAELHAPAGNTNQALRPTLAIIADGRCRVQTARRLLYDADGKAEYLEKLTPALDEVQIREPLNPPVPAIVQVEEAQAGDAPAVAVAMVDAGVNYLLPVIGERLARGADGEILGFDYWDLDRRPFDAHPVPSPFFPKRHGTQTASLLLQEAPVAQLIPYRYPRPDMLRMTELIEDAAADGVVIVNMPLGDNRSQEWQAFESAAAAHPEMLFVVSAGNNGRDIDSQPVYPAALELENMLVVSSALPSGRPAPGSNWGRESVDLLVPAEEILVTDFYGKPRVVSGSSYAAARVSALAACLLQENPLWRAEILKAAILEQALEPKGEEQAYSAYGFLPDPGARQRGACAAMPREVVESSRLVWTQADLAGEVAGTQSSFTHELRPTLVILEGAGWQLESIREATAKAAGILAQCGVAIPEVTVRVIEGPPRMRIFRNDWSTELVSELAPDKPTVFFVKDSLQEMAFDAEAIGRSNSRKRRQLADTVWMMAGAEDIDIGLAHELYHVLADSGQHDPDPTNLMHERTSDTNTTLRASQCLRLIRVGEAFGNLTPS
;
A
#
# COMPACT_ATOMS: atom_id res chain seq x y z
N MET A 1 16.56 -67.42 17.03
CA MET A 1 17.50 -68.23 16.22
C MET A 1 18.51 -67.23 15.65
N PHE A 2 19.79 -67.40 16.01
CA PHE A 2 21.04 -66.78 15.53
C PHE A 2 20.97 -66.16 14.10
N GLN A 3 21.68 -65.10 13.67
CA GLN A 3 22.93 -64.41 14.05
C GLN A 3 23.00 -63.11 13.20
N SER A 4 23.29 -61.93 13.77
CA SER A 4 24.53 -61.15 13.59
C SER A 4 25.35 -61.42 12.31
N ASN A 5 25.57 -60.39 11.46
CA ASN A 5 26.92 -59.84 11.28
C ASN A 5 26.97 -58.48 10.55
N ASP A 6 27.69 -57.62 11.24
CA ASP A 6 28.20 -56.26 11.06
C ASP A 6 29.12 -56.03 9.82
N ILE A 7 29.43 -54.74 9.58
CA ILE A 7 30.63 -54.16 8.93
C ILE A 7 30.55 -53.60 7.48
N ARG A 8 30.32 -52.28 7.43
CA ARG A 8 31.09 -51.17 6.79
C ARG A 8 31.55 -51.19 5.30
N ARG A 9 31.24 -50.03 4.67
CA ARG A 9 32.06 -49.12 3.79
C ARG A 9 31.88 -49.12 2.26
N ARG A 10 31.37 -47.96 1.81
CA ARG A 10 31.77 -47.07 0.68
C ARG A 10 31.25 -47.33 -0.75
N ALA A 11 30.60 -46.26 -1.23
CA ALA A 11 30.63 -45.65 -2.57
C ALA A 11 29.93 -46.36 -3.73
N ALA A 12 28.91 -45.72 -4.32
CA ALA A 12 29.03 -44.99 -5.59
C ALA A 12 27.65 -44.58 -6.14
N VAL A 13 27.64 -43.39 -6.72
CA VAL A 13 26.63 -42.76 -7.57
C VAL A 13 26.01 -43.73 -8.58
N ALA A 14 24.68 -43.71 -8.72
CA ALA A 14 24.00 -44.20 -9.91
C ALA A 14 22.82 -43.28 -10.25
N VAL A 15 23.10 -42.29 -11.10
CA VAL A 15 22.12 -41.59 -11.92
C VAL A 15 21.68 -42.56 -13.00
N LEU A 16 20.41 -42.97 -12.98
CA LEU A 16 19.79 -43.76 -14.04
C LEU A 16 19.01 -42.82 -14.94
N ALA A 17 19.60 -42.58 -16.12
CA ALA A 17 18.99 -41.90 -17.25
C ALA A 17 17.76 -42.69 -17.73
N PHE A 18 16.61 -42.03 -17.77
CA PHE A 18 15.50 -42.45 -18.63
C PHE A 18 15.50 -41.55 -19.87
N CYS A 19 15.68 -42.20 -21.02
CA CYS A 19 15.66 -41.62 -22.35
C CYS A 19 14.26 -41.07 -22.65
N VAL A 20 14.16 -39.76 -22.90
CA VAL A 20 13.14 -39.19 -23.77
C VAL A 20 13.82 -39.02 -25.13
N GLN A 21 13.36 -39.77 -26.13
CA GLN A 21 13.78 -39.55 -27.51
C GLN A 21 13.32 -38.16 -27.96
N PRO A 22 14.11 -37.41 -28.74
CA PRO A 22 13.64 -36.18 -29.36
C PRO A 22 12.67 -36.58 -30.47
N VAL A 23 11.38 -36.33 -30.27
CA VAL A 23 10.47 -36.15 -31.40
C VAL A 23 10.97 -34.89 -32.08
N MET A 24 11.53 -35.03 -33.29
CA MET A 24 11.76 -33.93 -34.20
C MET A 24 10.41 -33.27 -34.46
N ALA A 25 10.11 -32.20 -33.72
CA ALA A 25 8.98 -31.35 -33.99
C ALA A 25 9.28 -30.63 -35.32
N ASP A 26 8.35 -30.71 -36.25
CA ASP A 26 8.38 -29.97 -37.50
C ASP A 26 8.40 -28.46 -37.17
N GLU A 27 9.54 -27.79 -37.41
CA GLU A 27 9.77 -26.36 -37.16
C GLU A 27 8.81 -25.45 -37.97
N THR A 28 7.98 -26.03 -38.85
CA THR A 28 6.97 -25.31 -39.65
C THR A 28 5.52 -25.44 -39.16
N ALA A 29 5.26 -26.21 -38.10
CA ALA A 29 3.90 -26.45 -37.62
C ALA A 29 3.28 -25.22 -36.92
N ILE A 30 2.13 -24.75 -37.42
CA ILE A 30 1.36 -23.66 -36.79
C ILE A 30 0.85 -24.15 -35.41
N PRO A 31 1.12 -23.43 -34.31
CA PRO A 31 0.66 -23.87 -33.00
C PRO A 31 -0.87 -23.92 -32.92
N ALA A 32 -1.40 -25.06 -32.47
CA ALA A 32 -2.83 -25.39 -32.54
C ALA A 32 -3.72 -24.62 -31.55
N SER A 33 -3.18 -24.14 -30.42
CA SER A 33 -3.93 -23.35 -29.43
C SER A 33 -3.43 -21.91 -29.33
N GLN A 34 -4.30 -20.99 -28.89
CA GLN A 34 -3.97 -19.58 -28.68
C GLN A 34 -2.83 -19.42 -27.66
N GLU A 35 -2.81 -20.25 -26.62
CA GLU A 35 -1.77 -20.29 -25.59
C GLU A 35 -0.40 -20.64 -26.19
N MET A 36 -0.34 -21.68 -27.02
CA MET A 36 0.92 -22.11 -27.66
C MET A 36 1.45 -21.06 -28.65
N ARG A 37 0.56 -20.34 -29.36
CA ARG A 37 0.97 -19.23 -30.24
C ARG A 37 1.64 -18.10 -29.47
N LEU A 38 1.08 -17.74 -28.32
CA LEU A 38 1.63 -16.67 -27.50
C LEU A 38 2.96 -17.06 -26.85
N LEU A 39 3.08 -18.32 -26.41
CA LEU A 39 4.35 -18.86 -25.92
C LEU A 39 5.42 -18.90 -27.02
N ALA A 40 5.07 -19.34 -28.24
CA ALA A 40 5.98 -19.31 -29.39
C ALA A 40 6.41 -17.87 -29.74
N GLY A 41 5.51 -16.89 -29.62
CA GLY A 41 5.86 -15.48 -29.81
C GLY A 41 6.81 -14.93 -28.75
N VAL A 42 6.65 -15.36 -27.49
CA VAL A 42 7.62 -15.04 -26.42
C VAL A 42 8.97 -15.68 -26.72
N GLU A 43 9.01 -16.95 -27.13
CA GLU A 43 10.25 -17.65 -27.47
C GLU A 43 10.97 -17.02 -28.68
N ALA A 44 10.22 -16.62 -29.70
CA ALA A 44 10.76 -16.01 -30.91
C ALA A 44 11.51 -14.70 -30.65
N VAL A 45 11.03 -13.87 -29.72
CA VAL A 45 11.74 -12.62 -29.34
C VAL A 45 12.91 -12.85 -28.37
N CYS A 46 13.07 -14.08 -27.89
CA CYS A 46 14.01 -14.48 -26.86
C CYS A 46 15.23 -15.26 -27.38
N GLY A 47 15.28 -15.52 -28.69
CA GLY A 47 16.40 -16.24 -29.32
C GLY A 47 16.29 -17.77 -29.21
N GLY A 48 15.10 -18.33 -29.45
CA GLY A 48 14.92 -19.76 -29.73
C GLY A 48 15.71 -20.22 -30.97
N ALA A 49 15.63 -21.52 -31.30
CA ALA A 49 16.52 -22.20 -32.26
C ALA A 49 16.64 -21.56 -33.66
N ASP A 50 15.74 -20.64 -34.04
CA ASP A 50 15.67 -20.01 -35.37
C ASP A 50 15.67 -18.47 -35.38
N VAL A 51 16.55 -17.77 -34.63
CA VAL A 51 16.78 -16.32 -34.88
C VAL A 51 18.26 -15.91 -34.81
N HIS A 52 18.68 -15.14 -35.82
CA HIS A 52 20.01 -14.54 -35.99
C HIS A 52 20.47 -13.68 -34.79
N ALA A 53 21.80 -13.60 -34.62
CA ALA A 53 22.51 -13.05 -33.47
C ALA A 53 22.33 -11.52 -33.21
N ASP A 54 21.47 -10.84 -33.97
CA ASP A 54 21.23 -9.39 -33.95
C ASP A 54 19.77 -8.99 -33.67
N GLY A 55 18.81 -9.91 -33.66
CA GLY A 55 17.42 -9.66 -33.25
C GLY A 55 16.60 -8.76 -34.19
N GLU A 56 17.04 -8.57 -35.43
CA GLU A 56 16.34 -7.69 -36.39
C GLU A 56 15.07 -8.32 -36.98
N ASP A 57 15.04 -9.64 -37.19
CA ASP A 57 13.91 -10.38 -37.77
C ASP A 57 13.35 -11.41 -36.78
N VAL A 58 12.18 -11.12 -36.22
CA VAL A 58 11.41 -12.05 -35.37
C VAL A 58 10.41 -12.77 -36.27
N VAL A 59 10.52 -14.08 -36.38
CA VAL A 59 9.59 -14.92 -37.14
C VAL A 59 8.63 -15.60 -36.17
N LEU A 60 7.33 -15.44 -36.40
CA LEU A 60 6.29 -16.16 -35.67
C LEU A 60 5.72 -17.25 -36.58
N PRO A 61 5.80 -18.54 -36.22
CA PRO A 61 5.26 -19.63 -37.04
C PRO A 61 3.78 -19.41 -37.40
N GLY A 62 3.47 -19.40 -38.70
CA GLY A 62 2.11 -19.14 -39.22
C GLY A 62 1.66 -17.66 -39.19
N GLY A 63 2.51 -16.75 -38.72
CA GLY A 63 2.22 -15.31 -38.62
C GLY A 63 2.90 -14.48 -39.71
N THR A 64 2.17 -13.52 -40.28
CA THR A 64 2.71 -12.50 -41.18
C THR A 64 2.91 -11.19 -40.42
N LEU A 65 4.12 -10.64 -40.40
CA LEU A 65 4.39 -9.33 -39.78
C LEU A 65 3.69 -8.22 -40.57
N ILE A 66 2.81 -7.46 -39.89
CA ILE A 66 2.04 -6.36 -40.48
C ILE A 66 2.44 -4.99 -39.92
N GLU A 67 3.09 -4.94 -38.76
CA GLU A 67 3.53 -3.69 -38.14
C GLU A 67 4.84 -3.93 -37.37
N LYS A 68 5.82 -3.04 -37.53
CA LYS A 68 7.01 -2.94 -36.70
C LYS A 68 7.25 -1.47 -36.39
N SER A 69 7.27 -1.12 -35.11
CA SER A 69 7.45 0.26 -34.67
C SER A 69 8.31 0.33 -33.40
N PRO A 70 9.02 1.45 -33.15
CA PRO A 70 9.67 1.66 -31.87
C PRO A 70 8.62 1.73 -30.75
N LEU A 71 8.95 1.17 -29.58
CA LEU A 71 8.16 1.31 -28.36
C LEU A 71 8.66 2.53 -27.61
N VAL A 72 7.87 3.61 -27.63
CA VAL A 72 8.23 4.89 -26.99
C VAL A 72 7.45 5.05 -25.69
N VAL A 73 8.17 5.24 -24.58
CA VAL A 73 7.59 5.53 -23.27
C VAL A 73 8.15 6.86 -22.77
N ARG A 74 7.26 7.84 -22.52
CA ARG A 74 7.63 9.20 -22.07
C ARG A 74 8.68 9.87 -22.99
N GLY A 75 8.50 9.73 -24.30
CA GLY A 75 9.39 10.32 -25.31
C GLY A 75 10.74 9.61 -25.49
N ARG A 76 10.98 8.51 -24.78
CA ARG A 76 12.20 7.68 -24.95
C ARG A 76 11.84 6.37 -25.62
N GLU A 77 12.59 5.99 -26.64
CA GLU A 77 12.52 4.64 -27.18
C GLU A 77 13.09 3.66 -26.15
N VAL A 78 12.25 2.72 -25.73
CA VAL A 78 12.58 1.73 -24.70
C VAL A 78 12.57 0.30 -25.25
N GLY A 79 12.24 0.11 -26.52
CA GLY A 79 12.28 -1.19 -27.19
C GLY A 79 11.47 -1.21 -28.48
N GLN A 80 10.88 -2.35 -28.84
CA GLN A 80 10.18 -2.53 -30.11
C GLN A 80 8.79 -3.13 -29.93
N ARG A 81 7.87 -2.74 -30.82
CA ARG A 81 6.53 -3.32 -30.98
C ARG A 81 6.45 -4.00 -32.34
N ARG A 82 5.91 -5.21 -32.37
CA ARG A 82 5.66 -6.00 -33.58
C ARG A 82 4.24 -6.55 -33.56
N ARG A 83 3.53 -6.49 -34.68
CA ARG A 83 2.18 -7.07 -34.83
C ARG A 83 2.18 -8.07 -35.96
N PHE A 84 1.67 -9.26 -35.70
CA PHE A 84 1.55 -10.36 -36.65
C PHE A 84 0.08 -10.69 -36.86
N THR A 85 -0.30 -11.02 -38.10
CA THR A 85 -1.60 -11.63 -38.41
C THR A 85 -1.39 -13.12 -38.68
N MET A 86 -2.14 -13.98 -38.00
CA MET A 86 -2.09 -15.43 -38.15
C MET A 86 -2.85 -15.84 -39.40
N THR A 87 -2.18 -16.58 -40.28
CA THR A 87 -2.68 -16.92 -41.62
C THR A 87 -3.84 -17.92 -41.63
N ASP A 88 -3.96 -18.72 -40.58
CA ASP A 88 -4.94 -19.81 -40.48
C ASP A 88 -6.26 -19.41 -39.81
N SER A 89 -6.24 -18.35 -39.00
CA SER A 89 -7.32 -17.98 -38.07
C SER A 89 -7.71 -16.51 -38.16
N GLY A 90 -6.84 -15.65 -38.69
CA GLY A 90 -7.05 -14.21 -38.67
C GLY A 90 -6.78 -13.54 -37.31
N ASP A 91 -6.34 -14.31 -36.31
CA ASP A 91 -5.89 -13.76 -35.03
C ASP A 91 -4.74 -12.76 -35.24
N GLN A 92 -4.61 -11.77 -34.36
CA GLN A 92 -3.44 -10.92 -34.29
C GLN A 92 -2.63 -11.17 -33.02
N VAL A 93 -1.31 -11.25 -33.17
CA VAL A 93 -0.35 -11.33 -32.07
C VAL A 93 0.45 -10.04 -32.00
N LEU A 94 0.36 -9.35 -30.86
CA LEU A 94 1.14 -8.17 -30.54
C LEU A 94 2.29 -8.57 -29.62
N LEU A 95 3.53 -8.31 -30.04
CA LEU A 95 4.74 -8.53 -29.26
C LEU A 95 5.43 -7.19 -28.97
N GLU A 96 5.59 -6.86 -27.69
CA GLU A 96 6.34 -5.71 -27.24
C GLU A 96 7.56 -6.18 -26.43
N THR A 97 8.75 -5.75 -26.84
CA THR A 97 10.00 -5.99 -26.10
C THR A 97 10.50 -4.68 -25.48
N ILE A 98 10.99 -4.75 -24.24
CA ILE A 98 11.67 -3.63 -23.57
C ILE A 98 13.16 -3.97 -23.47
N VAL A 99 14.00 -3.15 -24.10
CA VAL A 99 15.43 -3.43 -24.36
C VAL A 99 16.33 -2.22 -24.02
N PRO A 100 16.27 -1.64 -22.81
CA PRO A 100 17.13 -0.52 -22.43
C PRO A 100 18.60 -0.95 -22.45
N GLY A 101 19.42 -0.20 -23.20
CA GLY A 101 20.86 -0.47 -23.33
C GLY A 101 21.17 -1.78 -24.06
N GLY A 102 20.27 -2.27 -24.93
CA GLY A 102 20.47 -3.50 -25.70
C GLY A 102 20.18 -4.80 -24.95
N LEU A 103 19.78 -4.73 -23.67
CA LEU A 103 19.46 -5.90 -22.87
C LEU A 103 17.96 -6.11 -22.76
N LEU A 104 17.46 -7.28 -23.16
CA LEU A 104 16.05 -7.64 -23.01
C LEU A 104 15.68 -7.68 -21.52
N ARG A 105 14.66 -6.90 -21.14
CA ARG A 105 14.17 -6.81 -19.75
C ARG A 105 12.78 -7.39 -19.57
N ARG A 106 11.94 -7.25 -20.59
CA ARG A 106 10.55 -7.69 -20.54
C ARG A 106 10.02 -7.96 -21.93
N VAL A 107 9.22 -9.01 -22.04
CA VAL A 107 8.38 -9.30 -23.21
C VAL A 107 6.93 -9.21 -22.77
N ARG A 108 6.11 -8.51 -23.54
CA ARG A 108 4.65 -8.57 -23.46
C ARG A 108 4.14 -9.15 -24.77
N ALA A 109 3.32 -10.19 -24.68
CA ALA A 109 2.66 -10.79 -25.82
C ALA A 109 1.15 -10.74 -25.61
N GLU A 110 0.39 -10.31 -26.60
CA GLU A 110 -1.07 -10.27 -26.54
C GLU A 110 -1.69 -10.90 -27.78
N LEU A 111 -2.74 -11.67 -27.59
CA LEU A 111 -3.55 -12.25 -28.66
C LEU A 111 -4.86 -11.48 -28.77
N HIS A 112 -5.21 -11.14 -30.01
CA HIS A 112 -6.46 -10.48 -30.35
C HIS A 112 -7.17 -11.34 -31.39
N ALA A 113 -8.34 -11.89 -31.05
CA ALA A 113 -9.09 -12.79 -31.92
C ALA A 113 -10.28 -12.07 -32.57
N PRO A 114 -10.73 -12.50 -33.76
CA PRO A 114 -11.93 -11.94 -34.39
C PRO A 114 -13.17 -12.07 -33.51
N ALA A 115 -13.92 -10.98 -33.32
CA ALA A 115 -15.25 -11.04 -32.72
C ALA A 115 -16.22 -11.83 -33.64
N GLY A 116 -16.92 -12.82 -33.10
CA GLY A 116 -17.88 -13.63 -33.86
C GLY A 116 -18.94 -12.76 -34.57
N ASN A 117 -19.11 -13.01 -35.87
CA ASN A 117 -20.11 -12.49 -36.82
C ASN A 117 -20.49 -11.01 -36.71
N THR A 118 -19.78 -10.16 -37.47
CA THR A 118 -20.31 -9.26 -38.53
C THR A 118 -19.42 -8.03 -38.76
N ASN A 119 -18.50 -7.74 -37.84
CA ASN A 119 -17.44 -6.75 -38.01
C ASN A 119 -16.11 -7.41 -37.68
N GLN A 120 -15.09 -7.27 -38.54
CA GLN A 120 -13.71 -7.75 -38.33
C GLN A 120 -12.99 -7.07 -37.13
N ALA A 121 -13.73 -6.60 -36.13
CA ALA A 121 -13.19 -6.05 -34.91
C ALA A 121 -12.50 -7.16 -34.12
N LEU A 122 -11.20 -7.00 -33.88
CA LEU A 122 -10.42 -7.91 -33.06
C LEU A 122 -10.64 -7.56 -31.59
N ARG A 123 -10.76 -8.59 -30.75
CA ARG A 123 -10.91 -8.46 -29.29
C ARG A 123 -9.72 -9.10 -28.58
N PRO A 124 -9.18 -8.47 -27.53
CA PRO A 124 -8.09 -9.03 -26.75
C PRO A 124 -8.57 -10.29 -26.01
N THR A 125 -7.89 -11.42 -26.13
CA THR A 125 -8.30 -12.68 -25.48
C THR A 125 -7.28 -13.18 -24.46
N LEU A 126 -5.98 -13.09 -24.76
CA LEU A 126 -4.91 -13.62 -23.92
C LEU A 126 -3.72 -12.66 -23.88
N ALA A 127 -3.10 -12.49 -22.72
CA ALA A 127 -1.86 -11.75 -22.56
C ALA A 127 -0.85 -12.50 -21.69
N ILE A 128 0.42 -12.45 -22.08
CA ILE A 128 1.56 -12.95 -21.33
C ILE A 128 2.53 -11.79 -21.07
N ILE A 129 3.09 -11.74 -19.86
CA ILE A 129 4.28 -10.96 -19.55
C ILE A 129 5.38 -11.92 -19.10
N ALA A 130 6.52 -11.87 -19.77
CA ALA A 130 7.72 -12.61 -19.44
C ALA A 130 8.89 -11.68 -19.09
N ASP A 131 9.81 -12.16 -18.25
CA ASP A 131 11.03 -11.44 -17.88
C ASP A 131 12.10 -11.47 -18.99
N GLY A 132 13.25 -10.83 -18.76
CA GLY A 132 14.38 -10.85 -19.71
C GLY A 132 15.06 -12.20 -19.92
N ARG A 133 14.65 -13.24 -19.16
CA ARG A 133 15.03 -14.65 -19.35
C ARG A 133 13.86 -15.46 -19.91
N CYS A 134 12.79 -14.78 -20.33
CA CYS A 134 11.64 -15.34 -21.03
C CYS A 134 10.84 -16.34 -20.21
N ARG A 135 10.93 -16.21 -18.88
CA ARG A 135 10.06 -16.92 -17.95
C ARG A 135 8.77 -16.15 -17.81
N VAL A 136 7.65 -16.82 -18.05
CA VAL A 136 6.31 -16.26 -17.87
C VAL A 136 6.14 -15.87 -16.40
N GLN A 137 5.89 -14.59 -16.15
CA GLN A 137 5.64 -14.04 -14.82
C GLN A 137 4.13 -13.92 -14.56
N THR A 138 3.37 -13.59 -15.59
CA THR A 138 1.90 -13.58 -15.52
C THR A 138 1.31 -13.91 -16.88
N ALA A 139 0.22 -14.66 -16.86
CA ALA A 139 -0.66 -14.89 -18.00
C ALA A 139 -2.10 -14.54 -17.59
N ARG A 140 -2.83 -13.85 -18.47
CA ARG A 140 -4.21 -13.40 -18.20
C ARG A 140 -5.10 -13.62 -19.42
N ARG A 141 -6.31 -14.13 -19.19
CA ARG A 141 -7.31 -14.44 -20.23
C ARG A 141 -8.61 -13.70 -19.98
N LEU A 142 -9.18 -13.09 -21.02
CA LEU A 142 -10.49 -12.46 -20.99
C LEU A 142 -11.54 -13.43 -21.52
N LEU A 143 -12.62 -13.60 -20.77
CA LEU A 143 -13.81 -14.33 -21.18
C LEU A 143 -14.91 -13.33 -21.52
N TYR A 144 -15.61 -13.60 -22.61
CA TYR A 144 -16.67 -12.74 -23.12
C TYR A 144 -18.01 -13.46 -23.06
N ASP A 145 -19.08 -12.72 -22.78
CA ASP A 145 -20.44 -13.22 -22.87
C ASP A 145 -20.94 -13.34 -24.32
N ALA A 146 -22.19 -13.76 -24.49
CA ALA A 146 -22.82 -13.92 -25.79
C ALA A 146 -22.97 -12.60 -26.58
N ASP A 147 -23.06 -11.47 -25.88
CA ASP A 147 -23.15 -10.13 -26.48
C ASP A 147 -21.75 -9.56 -26.79
N GLY A 148 -20.70 -10.24 -26.36
CA GLY A 148 -19.33 -9.87 -26.59
C GLY A 148 -18.76 -8.85 -25.60
N LYS A 149 -19.39 -8.68 -24.44
CA LYS A 149 -18.84 -7.91 -23.32
C LYS A 149 -17.90 -8.78 -22.50
N ALA A 150 -16.82 -8.20 -22.00
CA ALA A 150 -15.86 -8.91 -21.16
C ALA A 150 -16.51 -9.18 -19.79
N GLU A 151 -16.69 -10.46 -19.45
CA GLU A 151 -17.40 -10.88 -18.23
C GLU A 151 -16.41 -11.24 -17.12
N TYR A 152 -15.34 -11.95 -17.47
CA TYR A 152 -14.33 -12.41 -16.52
C TYR A 152 -12.90 -12.16 -17.01
N LEU A 153 -12.03 -11.88 -16.04
CA LEU A 153 -10.58 -11.87 -16.21
C LEU A 153 -9.98 -13.02 -15.40
N GLU A 154 -9.36 -13.96 -16.09
CA GLU A 154 -8.67 -15.08 -15.48
C GLU A 154 -7.18 -14.82 -15.38
N LYS A 155 -6.58 -15.17 -14.24
CA LYS A 155 -5.14 -15.31 -14.08
C LYS A 155 -4.78 -16.79 -14.22
N LEU A 156 -3.88 -17.09 -15.15
CA LEU A 156 -3.42 -18.46 -15.41
C LEU A 156 -2.07 -18.71 -14.71
N THR A 157 -1.72 -19.99 -14.54
CA THR A 157 -0.36 -20.41 -14.19
C THR A 157 0.65 -19.98 -15.26
N PRO A 158 1.95 -19.90 -14.94
CA PRO A 158 2.98 -19.63 -15.93
C PRO A 158 3.04 -20.62 -17.10
N ALA A 159 2.53 -21.85 -16.91
CA ALA A 159 2.41 -22.87 -17.96
C ALA A 159 1.12 -22.75 -18.78
N LEU A 160 0.21 -21.83 -18.42
CA LEU A 160 -1.08 -21.58 -19.07
C LEU A 160 -2.04 -22.78 -19.06
N ASP A 161 -1.79 -23.77 -18.21
CA ASP A 161 -2.54 -25.03 -18.10
C ASP A 161 -3.67 -24.98 -17.05
N GLU A 162 -3.57 -24.09 -16.06
CA GLU A 162 -4.54 -23.98 -14.97
C GLU A 162 -4.96 -22.53 -14.68
N VAL A 163 -6.23 -22.36 -14.28
CA VAL A 163 -6.77 -21.06 -13.82
C VAL A 163 -6.50 -20.91 -12.32
N GLN A 164 -5.72 -19.90 -11.94
CA GLN A 164 -5.42 -19.59 -10.54
C GLN A 164 -6.53 -18.75 -9.89
N ILE A 165 -7.02 -17.74 -10.60
CA ILE A 165 -8.02 -16.78 -10.13
C ILE A 165 -8.94 -16.46 -11.29
N ARG A 166 -10.26 -16.39 -11.04
CA ARG A 166 -11.26 -15.84 -11.96
C ARG A 166 -11.93 -14.64 -11.30
N GLU A 167 -11.75 -13.47 -11.89
CA GLU A 167 -12.26 -12.19 -11.40
C GLU A 167 -13.45 -11.74 -12.27
N PRO A 168 -14.60 -11.35 -11.72
CA PRO A 168 -15.65 -10.72 -12.50
C PRO A 168 -15.24 -9.29 -12.92
N LEU A 169 -15.73 -8.84 -14.08
CA LEU A 169 -15.49 -7.49 -14.59
C LEU A 169 -16.72 -6.57 -14.46
N ASN A 170 -17.93 -7.12 -14.45
CA ASN A 170 -19.17 -6.37 -14.22
C ASN A 170 -20.22 -7.22 -13.46
N PRO A 171 -19.91 -7.64 -12.22
CA PRO A 171 -20.79 -8.51 -11.43
C PRO A 171 -22.08 -7.79 -11.03
N PRO A 172 -23.21 -8.49 -10.80
CA PRO A 172 -24.40 -7.85 -10.22
C PRO A 172 -24.09 -7.28 -8.83
N VAL A 173 -24.74 -6.17 -8.49
CA VAL A 173 -24.61 -5.56 -7.16
C VAL A 173 -25.28 -6.47 -6.12
N PRO A 174 -24.62 -6.77 -4.99
CA PRO A 174 -25.24 -7.56 -3.92
C PRO A 174 -26.54 -6.92 -3.42
N ALA A 175 -27.54 -7.75 -3.15
CA ALA A 175 -28.73 -7.34 -2.42
C ALA A 175 -28.39 -7.08 -0.94
N ILE A 176 -29.23 -6.32 -0.24
CA ILE A 176 -29.07 -6.06 1.19
C ILE A 176 -29.17 -7.39 1.95
N VAL A 177 -28.10 -7.79 2.64
CA VAL A 177 -28.20 -8.74 3.76
C VAL A 177 -28.75 -7.92 4.93
N GLN A 178 -29.87 -8.33 5.52
CA GLN A 178 -30.55 -7.59 6.59
C GLN A 178 -29.53 -7.02 7.61
N VAL A 179 -29.31 -5.71 7.55
CA VAL A 179 -28.60 -4.97 8.59
C VAL A 179 -29.64 -4.70 9.67
N GLU A 180 -29.30 -4.91 10.94
CA GLU A 180 -30.18 -4.55 12.05
C GLU A 180 -30.70 -3.11 11.86
N GLU A 181 -32.01 -2.90 12.08
CA GLU A 181 -32.63 -1.58 11.93
C GLU A 181 -31.83 -0.55 12.74
N ALA A 182 -31.47 0.57 12.09
CA ALA A 182 -30.80 1.69 12.74
C ALA A 182 -31.60 2.07 14.00
N GLN A 183 -30.95 2.11 15.15
CA GLN A 183 -31.65 2.36 16.41
C GLN A 183 -32.14 3.81 16.43
N ALA A 184 -33.31 4.04 17.02
CA ALA A 184 -33.86 5.37 17.18
C ALA A 184 -32.87 6.26 17.98
N GLY A 185 -32.09 7.09 17.28
CA GLY A 185 -31.01 7.89 17.85
C GLY A 185 -29.74 7.97 17.00
N ASP A 186 -29.57 7.11 16.00
CA ASP A 186 -28.43 7.20 15.08
C ASP A 186 -28.53 8.46 14.20
N ALA A 187 -27.44 9.23 14.15
CA ALA A 187 -27.34 10.38 13.26
C ALA A 187 -27.45 9.93 11.79
N PRO A 188 -28.13 10.71 10.93
CA PRO A 188 -28.33 10.31 9.54
C PRO A 188 -26.99 10.14 8.82
N ALA A 189 -26.89 9.11 7.99
CA ALA A 189 -25.74 8.91 7.13
C ALA A 189 -25.63 10.04 6.10
N VAL A 190 -24.41 10.35 5.69
CA VAL A 190 -24.12 11.42 4.72
C VAL A 190 -23.78 10.79 3.37
N ALA A 191 -24.58 11.11 2.35
CA ALA A 191 -24.30 10.68 0.99
C ALA A 191 -23.05 11.40 0.43
N VAL A 192 -22.08 10.64 -0.04
CA VAL A 192 -20.87 11.14 -0.69
C VAL A 192 -20.74 10.50 -2.07
N ALA A 193 -20.83 11.32 -3.13
CA ALA A 193 -20.56 10.84 -4.47
C ALA A 193 -19.07 10.65 -4.68
N MET A 194 -18.71 9.61 -5.41
CA MET A 194 -17.33 9.34 -5.77
C MET A 194 -17.23 9.06 -7.26
N VAL A 195 -16.51 9.93 -7.97
CA VAL A 195 -16.24 9.79 -9.40
C VAL A 195 -14.85 9.18 -9.57
N ASP A 196 -14.77 7.92 -9.99
CA ASP A 196 -13.49 7.21 -10.18
C ASP A 196 -13.64 6.06 -11.19
N ALA A 197 -12.72 5.11 -11.20
CA ALA A 197 -12.71 3.89 -11.99
C ALA A 197 -13.82 2.88 -11.65
N GLY A 198 -14.70 3.20 -10.69
CA GLY A 198 -15.68 2.31 -10.06
C GLY A 198 -15.22 1.84 -8.68
N VAL A 199 -16.02 1.03 -7.99
CA VAL A 199 -15.68 0.45 -6.67
C VAL A 199 -15.95 -1.06 -6.65
N ASN A 200 -15.10 -1.84 -5.97
CA ASN A 200 -15.41 -3.23 -5.70
C ASN A 200 -16.42 -3.35 -4.56
N TYR A 201 -17.69 -3.22 -4.90
CA TYR A 201 -18.81 -3.37 -3.97
C TYR A 201 -19.05 -4.80 -3.46
N LEU A 202 -18.27 -5.79 -3.91
CA LEU A 202 -18.32 -7.14 -3.34
C LEU A 202 -17.56 -7.24 -2.01
N LEU A 203 -16.75 -6.22 -1.67
CA LEU A 203 -16.09 -6.14 -0.38
C LEU A 203 -17.07 -5.61 0.67
N PRO A 204 -17.25 -6.28 1.83
CA PRO A 204 -18.17 -5.82 2.88
C PRO A 204 -17.95 -4.36 3.31
N VAL A 205 -16.68 -3.95 3.42
CA VAL A 205 -16.28 -2.57 3.80
C VAL A 205 -16.82 -1.49 2.85
N ILE A 206 -17.20 -1.83 1.62
CA ILE A 206 -17.83 -0.93 0.65
C ILE A 206 -19.32 -1.28 0.45
N GLY A 207 -19.63 -2.56 0.22
CA GLY A 207 -20.97 -3.01 -0.15
C GLY A 207 -22.05 -2.69 0.89
N GLU A 208 -21.71 -2.77 2.18
CA GLU A 208 -22.61 -2.43 3.30
C GLU A 208 -22.82 -0.90 3.44
N ARG A 209 -21.98 -0.11 2.79
CA ARG A 209 -21.95 1.36 2.88
C ARG A 209 -22.41 2.05 1.60
N LEU A 210 -22.97 1.31 0.64
CA LEU A 210 -23.54 1.90 -0.56
C LEU A 210 -24.86 2.61 -0.23
N ALA A 211 -25.01 3.83 -0.73
CA ALA A 211 -26.29 4.52 -0.71
C ALA A 211 -27.27 3.83 -1.68
N ARG A 212 -28.53 3.76 -1.27
CA ARG A 212 -29.60 3.08 -2.02
C ARG A 212 -30.86 3.92 -2.04
N GLY A 213 -31.60 3.82 -3.13
CA GLY A 213 -32.94 4.40 -3.25
C GLY A 213 -33.97 3.66 -2.39
N ALA A 214 -35.19 4.21 -2.34
CA ALA A 214 -36.30 3.59 -1.61
C ALA A 214 -36.73 2.22 -2.18
N ASP A 215 -36.38 1.95 -3.44
CA ASP A 215 -36.56 0.67 -4.12
C ASP A 215 -35.50 -0.39 -3.75
N GLY A 216 -34.48 -0.01 -2.98
CA GLY A 216 -33.36 -0.87 -2.58
C GLY A 216 -32.26 -0.99 -3.64
N GLU A 217 -32.44 -0.37 -4.81
CA GLU A 217 -31.40 -0.28 -5.83
C GLU A 217 -30.30 0.68 -5.39
N ILE A 218 -29.07 0.47 -5.86
CA ILE A 218 -28.00 1.43 -5.55
C ILE A 218 -28.26 2.76 -6.22
N LEU A 219 -27.87 3.82 -5.52
CA LEU A 219 -27.61 5.10 -6.16
C LEU A 219 -26.23 5.05 -6.83
N GLY A 220 -26.04 5.91 -7.82
CA GLY A 220 -24.83 5.92 -8.64
C GLY A 220 -24.97 5.12 -9.93
N PHE A 221 -24.00 5.29 -10.83
CA PHE A 221 -24.11 4.79 -12.20
C PHE A 221 -22.74 4.53 -12.83
N ASP A 222 -22.68 3.50 -13.67
CA ASP A 222 -21.52 3.22 -14.51
C ASP A 222 -21.67 3.94 -15.85
N TYR A 223 -21.02 5.10 -16.00
CA TYR A 223 -21.04 5.84 -17.26
C TYR A 223 -20.08 5.29 -18.33
N TRP A 224 -19.33 4.23 -18.02
CA TRP A 224 -18.54 3.47 -18.99
C TRP A 224 -19.38 2.37 -19.63
N ASP A 225 -20.02 1.52 -18.82
CA ASP A 225 -20.82 0.36 -19.29
C ASP A 225 -22.32 0.68 -19.48
N LEU A 226 -22.76 1.85 -19.02
CA LEU A 226 -24.12 2.39 -19.10
C LEU A 226 -25.16 1.53 -18.36
N ASP A 227 -24.80 1.15 -17.14
CA ASP A 227 -25.65 0.40 -16.23
C ASP A 227 -25.49 0.86 -14.77
N ARG A 228 -26.28 0.29 -13.86
CA ARG A 228 -26.18 0.55 -12.42
C ARG A 228 -25.16 -0.39 -11.75
N ARG A 229 -23.99 -0.58 -12.35
CA ARG A 229 -22.93 -1.47 -11.83
C ARG A 229 -21.55 -0.80 -11.95
N PRO A 230 -21.30 0.30 -11.21
CA PRO A 230 -20.05 1.05 -11.25
C PRO A 230 -18.90 0.28 -10.58
N PHE A 231 -18.53 -0.87 -11.15
CA PHE A 231 -17.54 -1.79 -10.63
C PHE A 231 -16.12 -1.33 -11.01
N ASP A 232 -15.15 -1.50 -10.11
CA ASP A 232 -13.77 -0.99 -10.27
C ASP A 232 -12.97 -1.80 -11.29
N ALA A 233 -13.37 -1.82 -12.55
CA ALA A 233 -12.80 -2.62 -13.65
C ALA A 233 -12.40 -1.77 -14.86
N HIS A 234 -11.93 -0.56 -14.61
CA HIS A 234 -11.62 0.38 -15.67
C HIS A 234 -10.51 -0.17 -16.62
N PRO A 235 -10.81 -0.40 -17.91
CA PRO A 235 -9.97 -1.20 -18.80
C PRO A 235 -8.81 -0.42 -19.44
N VAL A 236 -8.67 0.88 -19.13
CA VAL A 236 -7.57 1.71 -19.65
C VAL A 236 -6.52 1.87 -18.55
N PRO A 237 -5.22 1.62 -18.83
CA PRO A 237 -4.62 1.45 -20.17
C PRO A 237 -4.60 0.01 -20.72
N SER A 238 -5.05 -1.00 -19.95
CA SER A 238 -5.09 -2.38 -20.44
C SER A 238 -6.29 -3.16 -19.88
N PRO A 239 -7.07 -3.86 -20.72
CA PRO A 239 -8.19 -4.67 -20.25
C PRO A 239 -7.71 -5.91 -19.49
N PHE A 240 -6.46 -6.34 -19.69
CA PHE A 240 -5.84 -7.41 -18.91
C PHE A 240 -5.33 -6.93 -17.55
N PHE A 241 -5.08 -5.62 -17.39
CA PHE A 241 -4.56 -5.02 -16.16
C PHE A 241 -5.39 -3.77 -15.82
N PRO A 242 -6.68 -3.95 -15.48
CA PRO A 242 -7.59 -2.84 -15.22
C PRO A 242 -7.08 -1.97 -14.07
N LYS A 243 -7.33 -0.66 -14.17
CA LYS A 243 -7.06 0.28 -13.08
C LYS A 243 -8.07 -0.01 -11.96
N ARG A 244 -7.56 -0.21 -10.74
CA ARG A 244 -8.33 -0.57 -9.54
C ARG A 244 -8.24 0.53 -8.46
N HIS A 245 -8.45 1.77 -8.87
CA HIS A 245 -8.13 2.95 -8.06
C HIS A 245 -9.31 3.35 -7.16
N GLY A 246 -10.53 3.26 -7.65
CA GLY A 246 -11.68 3.71 -6.89
C GLY A 246 -11.95 2.85 -5.65
N THR A 247 -11.64 1.56 -5.66
CA THR A 247 -11.73 0.73 -4.42
C THR A 247 -10.79 1.23 -3.33
N GLN A 248 -9.56 1.63 -3.70
CA GLN A 248 -8.55 2.11 -2.76
C GLN A 248 -8.98 3.44 -2.13
N THR A 249 -9.43 4.38 -2.96
CA THR A 249 -9.88 5.70 -2.48
C THR A 249 -11.19 5.61 -1.70
N ALA A 250 -12.13 4.75 -2.11
CA ALA A 250 -13.39 4.52 -1.39
C ALA A 250 -13.16 3.92 0.00
N SER A 251 -12.27 2.93 0.12
CA SER A 251 -11.97 2.31 1.42
C SER A 251 -11.36 3.31 2.42
N LEU A 252 -10.49 4.21 1.96
CA LEU A 252 -9.95 5.28 2.81
C LEU A 252 -11.04 6.26 3.26
N LEU A 253 -11.88 6.71 2.33
CA LEU A 253 -12.96 7.65 2.63
C LEU A 253 -13.92 7.07 3.67
N LEU A 254 -14.36 5.82 3.48
CA LEU A 254 -15.27 5.15 4.40
C LEU A 254 -14.62 4.83 5.76
N GLN A 255 -13.31 4.62 5.78
CA GLN A 255 -12.55 4.46 7.01
C GLN A 255 -12.46 5.77 7.82
N GLU A 256 -12.20 6.90 7.16
CA GLU A 256 -12.07 8.20 7.84
C GLU A 256 -13.42 8.90 8.10
N ALA A 257 -14.48 8.52 7.36
CA ALA A 257 -15.85 8.96 7.62
C ALA A 257 -16.79 7.76 7.80
N PRO A 258 -16.85 7.16 9.01
CA PRO A 258 -17.80 6.11 9.36
C PRO A 258 -19.27 6.53 9.28
N VAL A 259 -19.57 7.76 8.88
CA VAL A 259 -20.91 8.32 8.67
C VAL A 259 -21.29 8.37 7.19
N ALA A 260 -20.33 8.17 6.29
CA ALA A 260 -20.53 8.30 4.85
C ALA A 260 -21.24 7.08 4.25
N GLN A 261 -22.22 7.32 3.38
CA GLN A 261 -22.76 6.36 2.45
C GLN A 261 -22.30 6.72 1.04
N LEU A 262 -21.72 5.77 0.32
CA LEU A 262 -21.07 6.00 -0.94
C LEU A 262 -22.07 5.93 -2.11
N ILE A 263 -22.04 6.92 -2.99
CA ILE A 263 -22.69 6.91 -4.30
C ILE A 263 -21.59 6.79 -5.37
N PRO A 264 -21.26 5.58 -5.84
CA PRO A 264 -20.19 5.39 -6.81
C PRO A 264 -20.64 5.76 -8.23
N TYR A 265 -19.88 6.63 -8.89
CA TYR A 265 -19.98 6.88 -10.32
C TYR A 265 -18.69 6.44 -11.01
N ARG A 266 -18.81 5.52 -11.96
CA ARG A 266 -17.67 5.20 -12.83
C ARG A 266 -17.60 6.22 -13.94
N TYR A 267 -16.49 6.96 -13.99
CA TYR A 267 -16.35 8.14 -14.84
C TYR A 267 -16.49 7.84 -16.35
N PRO A 268 -17.04 8.79 -17.13
CA PRO A 268 -17.50 8.58 -18.51
C PRO A 268 -16.35 8.64 -19.53
N ARG A 269 -15.37 7.74 -19.47
CA ARG A 269 -14.46 7.57 -20.61
C ARG A 269 -15.00 6.55 -21.61
N PRO A 270 -14.67 6.68 -22.91
CA PRO A 270 -13.95 7.80 -23.53
C PRO A 270 -14.78 9.08 -23.74
N ASP A 271 -16.10 9.03 -23.53
CA ASP A 271 -17.05 10.11 -23.82
C ASP A 271 -17.28 11.06 -22.63
N MET A 272 -16.31 11.94 -22.37
CA MET A 272 -16.34 12.84 -21.21
C MET A 272 -17.48 13.88 -21.24
N LEU A 273 -18.22 14.00 -22.35
CA LEU A 273 -19.41 14.86 -22.43
C LEU A 273 -20.50 14.43 -21.44
N ARG A 274 -20.55 13.14 -21.09
CA ARG A 274 -21.51 12.61 -20.10
C ARG A 274 -21.20 13.03 -18.67
N MET A 275 -20.12 13.79 -18.42
CA MET A 275 -19.94 14.42 -17.12
C MET A 275 -21.12 15.33 -16.76
N THR A 276 -21.80 15.93 -17.75
CA THR A 276 -23.03 16.70 -17.48
C THR A 276 -24.10 15.79 -16.87
N GLU A 277 -24.45 14.67 -17.51
CA GLU A 277 -25.44 13.73 -17.00
C GLU A 277 -25.06 13.19 -15.60
N LEU A 278 -23.78 12.87 -15.40
CA LEU A 278 -23.27 12.37 -14.12
C LEU A 278 -23.49 13.37 -12.98
N ILE A 279 -23.17 14.66 -13.21
CA ILE A 279 -23.36 15.70 -12.18
C ILE A 279 -24.84 15.97 -11.93
N GLU A 280 -25.67 15.99 -12.97
CA GLU A 280 -27.12 16.16 -12.84
C GLU A 280 -27.76 15.00 -12.05
N ASP A 281 -27.33 13.75 -12.28
CA ASP A 281 -27.76 12.59 -11.50
C ASP A 281 -27.37 12.72 -10.02
N ALA A 282 -26.11 13.12 -9.74
CA ALA A 282 -25.64 13.31 -8.38
C ALA A 282 -26.43 14.43 -7.67
N ALA A 283 -26.72 15.53 -8.37
CA ALA A 283 -27.54 16.61 -7.84
C ALA A 283 -28.99 16.16 -7.57
N ALA A 284 -29.58 15.38 -8.48
CA ALA A 284 -30.91 14.81 -8.31
C ALA A 284 -30.99 13.85 -7.10
N ASP A 285 -29.91 13.13 -6.81
CA ASP A 285 -29.74 12.28 -5.62
C ASP A 285 -29.47 13.09 -4.34
N GLY A 286 -29.42 14.43 -4.41
CA GLY A 286 -29.24 15.32 -3.27
C GLY A 286 -27.82 15.33 -2.71
N VAL A 287 -26.83 14.93 -3.50
CA VAL A 287 -25.41 14.90 -3.11
C VAL A 287 -24.92 16.31 -2.83
N VAL A 288 -24.24 16.49 -1.70
CA VAL A 288 -23.53 17.75 -1.37
C VAL A 288 -22.02 17.62 -1.56
N ILE A 289 -21.46 16.41 -1.49
CA ILE A 289 -20.00 16.19 -1.53
C ILE A 289 -19.67 15.24 -2.68
N VAL A 290 -18.79 15.68 -3.58
CA VAL A 290 -18.31 14.89 -4.73
C VAL A 290 -16.79 14.75 -4.64
N ASN A 291 -16.33 13.54 -4.33
CA ASN A 291 -14.92 13.18 -4.35
C ASN A 291 -14.46 12.86 -5.78
N MET A 292 -13.45 13.58 -6.28
CA MET A 292 -12.93 13.46 -7.64
C MET A 292 -11.40 13.29 -7.64
N PRO A 293 -10.90 12.10 -7.31
CA PRO A 293 -9.48 11.78 -7.27
C PRO A 293 -8.93 11.44 -8.69
N LEU A 294 -9.29 12.24 -9.69
CA LEU A 294 -8.89 12.07 -11.07
C LEU A 294 -8.55 13.41 -11.74
N GLY A 295 -7.77 13.34 -12.81
CA GLY A 295 -7.46 14.49 -13.64
C GLY A 295 -6.53 14.12 -14.79
N ASP A 296 -6.41 15.03 -15.76
CA ASP A 296 -5.45 14.93 -16.85
C ASP A 296 -5.07 16.31 -17.42
N ASN A 297 -4.39 16.34 -18.57
CA ASN A 297 -3.90 17.58 -19.18
C ASN A 297 -4.78 18.07 -20.34
N ARG A 298 -6.00 17.54 -20.52
CA ARG A 298 -6.85 17.80 -21.68
C ARG A 298 -8.05 18.67 -21.31
N SER A 299 -7.84 19.98 -21.25
CA SER A 299 -8.90 20.95 -20.88
C SER A 299 -10.23 20.76 -21.62
N GLN A 300 -10.18 20.47 -22.92
CA GLN A 300 -11.38 20.30 -23.75
C GLN A 300 -12.28 19.14 -23.28
N GLU A 301 -11.73 18.11 -22.63
CA GLU A 301 -12.51 17.00 -22.11
C GLU A 301 -13.27 17.35 -20.82
N TRP A 302 -12.98 18.50 -20.19
CA TRP A 302 -13.55 18.90 -18.91
C TRP A 302 -14.62 20.00 -19.01
N GLN A 303 -14.94 20.50 -20.21
CA GLN A 303 -15.93 21.57 -20.41
C GLN A 303 -17.33 21.18 -19.92
N ALA A 304 -17.72 19.92 -20.12
CA ALA A 304 -19.01 19.38 -19.67
C ALA A 304 -19.09 19.33 -18.14
N PHE A 305 -18.00 18.95 -17.48
CA PHE A 305 -17.87 19.01 -16.02
C PHE A 305 -17.90 20.45 -15.52
N GLU A 306 -17.09 21.35 -16.11
CA GLU A 306 -17.01 22.76 -15.70
C GLU A 306 -18.38 23.43 -15.73
N SER A 307 -19.13 23.25 -16.83
CA SER A 307 -20.46 23.84 -17.00
C SER A 307 -21.47 23.29 -16.00
N ALA A 308 -21.47 21.97 -15.76
CA ALA A 308 -22.40 21.33 -14.83
C ALA A 308 -22.07 21.64 -13.37
N ALA A 309 -20.80 21.58 -12.99
CA ALA A 309 -20.35 21.92 -11.64
C ALA A 309 -20.65 23.38 -11.28
N ALA A 310 -20.50 24.32 -12.23
CA ALA A 310 -20.87 25.72 -12.04
C ALA A 310 -22.39 25.93 -11.87
N ALA A 311 -23.22 25.05 -12.46
CA ALA A 311 -24.67 25.11 -12.32
C ALA A 311 -25.18 24.60 -10.96
N HIS A 312 -24.33 23.90 -10.20
CA HIS A 312 -24.63 23.33 -8.88
C HIS A 312 -23.75 23.92 -7.77
N PRO A 313 -23.87 25.23 -7.47
CA PRO A 313 -23.06 25.89 -6.44
C PRO A 313 -23.26 25.32 -5.03
N GLU A 314 -24.32 24.55 -4.80
CA GLU A 314 -24.61 23.87 -3.54
C GLU A 314 -23.72 22.63 -3.30
N MET A 315 -23.13 22.04 -4.35
CA MET A 315 -22.30 20.84 -4.30
C MET A 315 -20.81 21.19 -4.19
N LEU A 316 -20.11 20.58 -3.24
CA LEU A 316 -18.67 20.69 -3.05
C LEU A 316 -17.92 19.63 -3.86
N PHE A 317 -17.10 20.05 -4.81
CA PHE A 317 -16.22 19.18 -5.60
C PHE A 317 -14.83 19.13 -4.99
N VAL A 318 -14.44 18.02 -4.38
CA VAL A 318 -13.09 17.82 -3.82
C VAL A 318 -12.20 17.14 -4.86
N VAL A 319 -11.23 17.87 -5.40
CA VAL A 319 -10.46 17.46 -6.59
C VAL A 319 -8.98 17.27 -6.25
N SER A 320 -8.39 16.16 -6.71
CA SER A 320 -6.94 15.93 -6.54
C SER A 320 -6.10 16.78 -7.51
N ALA A 321 -5.03 17.41 -7.02
CA ALA A 321 -4.11 18.22 -7.84
C ALA A 321 -3.25 17.41 -8.84
N GLY A 322 -3.16 16.09 -8.65
CA GLY A 322 -2.35 15.18 -9.46
C GLY A 322 -0.93 14.95 -8.92
N ASN A 323 -0.24 13.95 -9.50
CA ASN A 323 1.02 13.41 -8.97
C ASN A 323 2.13 13.37 -10.03
N ASN A 324 2.43 14.51 -10.66
CA ASN A 324 3.47 14.64 -11.68
C ASN A 324 4.67 15.51 -11.27
N GLY A 325 4.71 15.98 -10.02
CA GLY A 325 5.82 16.74 -9.46
C GLY A 325 6.04 18.08 -10.16
N ARG A 326 4.95 18.81 -10.44
CA ARG A 326 5.01 20.10 -11.15
C ARG A 326 4.08 21.15 -10.55
N ASP A 327 4.41 22.39 -10.88
CA ASP A 327 3.58 23.57 -10.63
C ASP A 327 2.43 23.62 -11.64
N ILE A 328 1.19 23.46 -11.17
CA ILE A 328 -0.01 23.44 -12.01
C ILE A 328 -0.56 24.83 -12.35
N ASP A 329 -0.07 25.90 -11.72
CA ASP A 329 -0.35 27.27 -12.20
C ASP A 329 0.36 27.50 -13.54
N SER A 330 1.54 26.89 -13.71
CA SER A 330 2.32 26.95 -14.96
C SER A 330 2.01 25.82 -15.96
N GLN A 331 1.62 24.64 -15.46
CA GLN A 331 1.39 23.43 -16.25
C GLN A 331 0.10 22.74 -15.79
N PRO A 332 -1.06 23.21 -16.26
CA PRO A 332 -2.36 22.87 -15.67
C PRO A 332 -2.71 21.39 -15.74
N VAL A 333 -3.42 20.94 -14.70
CA VAL A 333 -4.15 19.66 -14.64
C VAL A 333 -5.62 19.99 -14.51
N TYR A 334 -6.48 19.33 -15.28
CA TYR A 334 -7.93 19.52 -15.22
C TYR A 334 -8.58 18.29 -14.54
N PRO A 335 -9.58 18.51 -13.66
CA PRO A 335 -10.25 19.78 -13.42
C PRO A 335 -9.57 20.68 -12.37
N ALA A 336 -8.43 20.26 -11.79
CA ALA A 336 -7.76 20.99 -10.71
C ALA A 336 -7.38 22.46 -11.00
N ALA A 337 -7.21 22.84 -12.27
CA ALA A 337 -6.90 24.20 -12.70
C ALA A 337 -8.15 25.00 -13.16
N LEU A 338 -9.36 24.50 -12.93
CA LEU A 338 -10.59 25.25 -13.17
C LEU A 338 -10.85 26.24 -12.03
N GLU A 339 -11.42 27.39 -12.34
CA GLU A 339 -11.72 28.44 -11.36
C GLU A 339 -13.19 28.38 -10.92
N LEU A 340 -13.55 27.34 -10.16
CA LEU A 340 -14.90 27.14 -9.64
C LEU A 340 -14.96 27.40 -8.13
N GLU A 341 -15.87 28.27 -7.68
CA GLU A 341 -16.01 28.65 -6.27
C GLU A 341 -16.31 27.45 -5.35
N ASN A 342 -17.10 26.50 -5.86
CA ASN A 342 -17.54 25.28 -5.20
C ASN A 342 -16.59 24.08 -5.40
N MET A 343 -15.37 24.31 -5.89
CA MET A 343 -14.31 23.30 -5.96
C MET A 343 -13.27 23.51 -4.87
N LEU A 344 -12.75 22.41 -4.30
CA LEU A 344 -11.66 22.41 -3.34
C LEU A 344 -10.55 21.50 -3.85
N VAL A 345 -9.45 22.10 -4.30
CA VAL A 345 -8.32 21.39 -4.90
C VAL A 345 -7.28 21.05 -3.85
N VAL A 346 -6.95 19.77 -3.74
CA VAL A 346 -6.08 19.27 -2.67
C VAL A 346 -4.88 18.51 -3.23
N SER A 347 -3.73 18.69 -2.60
CA SER A 347 -2.50 17.97 -2.92
C SER A 347 -1.93 17.23 -1.71
N SER A 348 -1.14 16.19 -1.98
CA SER A 348 -0.47 15.42 -0.93
C SER A 348 0.77 16.13 -0.42
N ALA A 349 0.97 16.09 0.90
CA ALA A 349 2.07 16.77 1.57
C ALA A 349 2.79 15.88 2.59
N LEU A 350 4.03 16.27 2.87
CA LEU A 350 4.80 15.76 4.01
C LEU A 350 4.30 16.40 5.31
N PRO A 351 4.61 15.81 6.48
CA PRO A 351 4.27 16.40 7.79
C PRO A 351 4.82 17.83 8.00
N SER A 352 5.82 18.24 7.21
CA SER A 352 6.38 19.59 7.24
C SER A 352 5.54 20.64 6.50
N GLY A 353 4.37 20.30 5.94
CA GLY A 353 3.57 21.24 5.13
C GLY A 353 4.13 21.52 3.74
N ARG A 354 5.04 20.68 3.23
CA ARG A 354 5.57 20.78 1.86
C ARG A 354 4.95 19.73 0.96
N PRO A 355 4.80 19.98 -0.36
CA PRO A 355 4.32 18.96 -1.30
C PRO A 355 5.16 17.69 -1.19
N ALA A 356 4.49 16.54 -1.17
CA ALA A 356 5.16 15.24 -1.14
C ALA A 356 5.91 14.97 -2.46
N PRO A 357 6.92 14.09 -2.48
CA PRO A 357 7.63 13.73 -3.71
C PRO A 357 6.67 13.29 -4.82
N GLY A 358 6.69 14.02 -5.93
CA GLY A 358 5.82 13.74 -7.07
C GLY A 358 4.42 14.37 -6.99
N SER A 359 4.03 14.98 -5.87
CA SER A 359 2.77 15.74 -5.79
C SER A 359 2.87 17.06 -6.56
N ASN A 360 1.76 17.47 -7.18
CA ASN A 360 1.67 18.78 -7.82
C ASN A 360 1.44 19.89 -6.78
N TRP A 361 1.75 21.12 -7.13
CA TRP A 361 1.54 22.30 -6.29
C TRP A 361 1.12 23.49 -7.15
N GLY A 362 0.62 24.55 -6.53
CA GLY A 362 0.24 25.78 -7.23
C GLY A 362 -0.36 26.75 -6.23
N ARG A 363 0.15 27.97 -6.18
CA ARG A 363 -0.36 28.99 -5.26
C ARG A 363 -1.79 29.37 -5.60
N GLU A 364 -2.16 29.35 -6.87
CA GLU A 364 -3.47 29.77 -7.35
C GLU A 364 -4.41 28.57 -7.51
N SER A 365 -3.90 27.46 -8.07
CA SER A 365 -4.74 26.31 -8.44
C SER A 365 -4.88 25.24 -7.34
N VAL A 366 -4.02 25.23 -6.31
CA VAL A 366 -4.13 24.26 -5.19
C VAL A 366 -4.60 25.00 -3.94
N ASP A 367 -5.75 24.62 -3.40
CA ASP A 367 -6.26 25.25 -2.18
C ASP A 367 -5.51 24.78 -0.94
N LEU A 368 -5.33 23.46 -0.79
CA LEU A 368 -4.83 22.84 0.44
C LEU A 368 -3.80 21.73 0.20
N LEU A 369 -2.84 21.66 1.12
CA LEU A 369 -1.91 20.56 1.30
C LEU A 369 -2.39 19.66 2.45
N VAL A 370 -2.39 18.34 2.25
CA VAL A 370 -2.89 17.36 3.24
C VAL A 370 -1.96 16.15 3.27
N PRO A 371 -1.59 15.60 4.45
CA PRO A 371 -0.81 14.37 4.50
C PRO A 371 -1.56 13.20 3.87
N ALA A 372 -1.00 12.64 2.81
CA ALA A 372 -1.60 11.52 2.09
C ALA A 372 -0.51 10.62 1.48
N GLU A 373 0.59 10.48 2.21
CA GLU A 373 1.70 9.59 1.89
C GLU A 373 1.70 8.38 2.82
N GLU A 374 2.02 7.21 2.27
CA GLU A 374 2.13 5.95 3.02
C GLU A 374 0.85 5.58 3.79
N ILE A 375 -0.31 5.91 3.23
CA ILE A 375 -1.62 5.64 3.82
C ILE A 375 -2.00 4.18 3.60
N LEU A 376 -2.53 3.53 4.63
CA LEU A 376 -3.06 2.17 4.54
C LEU A 376 -4.51 2.21 4.03
N VAL A 377 -4.79 1.43 2.99
CA VAL A 377 -6.14 1.27 2.41
C VAL A 377 -6.46 -0.21 2.20
N THR A 378 -7.72 -0.52 1.91
CA THR A 378 -8.12 -1.83 1.41
C THR A 378 -8.06 -1.83 -0.12
N ASP A 379 -7.28 -2.73 -0.71
CA ASP A 379 -7.20 -2.88 -2.16
C ASP A 379 -8.39 -3.64 -2.75
N PHE A 380 -8.41 -3.76 -4.08
CA PHE A 380 -9.45 -4.48 -4.82
C PHE A 380 -9.69 -5.93 -4.35
N TYR A 381 -8.68 -6.57 -3.78
CA TYR A 381 -8.75 -7.96 -3.32
C TYR A 381 -9.08 -8.07 -1.82
N GLY A 382 -9.45 -6.97 -1.17
CA GLY A 382 -9.71 -6.94 0.26
C GLY A 382 -8.45 -6.97 1.11
N LYS A 383 -7.26 -6.74 0.52
CA LYS A 383 -5.98 -6.80 1.23
C LYS A 383 -5.50 -5.42 1.63
N PRO A 384 -4.81 -5.27 2.77
CA PRO A 384 -4.17 -4.01 3.12
C PRO A 384 -3.12 -3.63 2.08
N ARG A 385 -3.13 -2.37 1.64
CA ARG A 385 -2.16 -1.81 0.69
C ARG A 385 -1.73 -0.43 1.14
N VAL A 386 -0.44 -0.15 1.00
CA VAL A 386 0.10 1.19 1.22
C VAL A 386 0.04 1.99 -0.08
N VAL A 387 -0.49 3.20 0.01
CA VAL A 387 -0.72 4.08 -1.11
C VAL A 387 -0.32 5.52 -0.78
N SER A 388 -0.03 6.30 -1.82
CA SER A 388 0.45 7.68 -1.72
C SER A 388 -0.14 8.53 -2.83
N GLY A 389 -0.38 9.81 -2.54
CA GLY A 389 -0.66 10.84 -3.53
C GLY A 389 -1.96 11.61 -3.30
N SER A 390 -2.13 12.67 -4.10
CA SER A 390 -3.24 13.63 -4.01
C SER A 390 -4.65 13.00 -4.14
N SER A 391 -4.78 11.85 -4.80
CA SER A 391 -6.02 11.06 -4.82
C SER A 391 -6.52 10.71 -3.42
N TYR A 392 -5.60 10.38 -2.51
CA TYR A 392 -5.92 10.02 -1.14
C TYR A 392 -6.15 11.26 -0.30
N ALA A 393 -5.43 12.37 -0.56
CA ALA A 393 -5.73 13.67 0.04
C ALA A 393 -7.19 14.09 -0.24
N ALA A 394 -7.69 13.90 -1.48
CA ALA A 394 -9.08 14.16 -1.84
C ALA A 394 -10.07 13.28 -1.06
N ALA A 395 -9.77 12.00 -0.88
CA ALA A 395 -10.57 11.11 -0.02
C ALA A 395 -10.64 11.59 1.43
N ARG A 396 -9.48 11.95 2.03
CA ARG A 396 -9.41 12.41 3.43
C ARG A 396 -10.19 13.71 3.64
N VAL A 397 -10.09 14.64 2.70
CA VAL A 397 -10.84 15.92 2.77
C VAL A 397 -12.33 15.70 2.51
N SER A 398 -12.70 14.78 1.62
CA SER A 398 -14.11 14.39 1.41
C SER A 398 -14.70 13.72 2.66
N ALA A 399 -13.90 12.92 3.38
CA ALA A 399 -14.28 12.33 4.66
C ALA A 399 -14.52 13.41 5.72
N LEU A 400 -13.58 14.37 5.85
CA LEU A 400 -13.78 15.55 6.72
C LEU A 400 -15.05 16.33 6.35
N ALA A 401 -15.29 16.57 5.07
CA ALA A 401 -16.50 17.23 4.59
C ALA A 401 -17.76 16.47 5.02
N ALA A 402 -17.77 15.14 4.93
CA ALA A 402 -18.90 14.32 5.33
C ALA A 402 -19.17 14.41 6.84
N CYS A 403 -18.11 14.41 7.65
CA CYS A 403 -18.20 14.57 9.09
C CYS A 403 -18.77 15.93 9.50
N LEU A 404 -18.27 17.02 8.91
CA LEU A 404 -18.80 18.37 9.14
C LEU A 404 -20.27 18.49 8.73
N LEU A 405 -20.65 17.87 7.60
CA LEU A 405 -22.02 17.89 7.09
C LEU A 405 -22.98 17.07 7.96
N GLN A 406 -22.53 15.97 8.59
CA GLN A 406 -23.35 15.24 9.55
C GLN A 406 -23.74 16.11 10.74
N GLU A 407 -22.78 16.85 11.30
CA GLU A 407 -23.02 17.77 12.41
C GLU A 407 -23.84 18.99 11.97
N ASN A 408 -23.78 19.36 10.69
CA ASN A 408 -24.42 20.54 10.13
C ASN A 408 -25.17 20.25 8.81
N PRO A 409 -26.31 19.52 8.82
CA PRO A 409 -26.95 19.00 7.60
C PRO A 409 -27.45 20.05 6.59
N LEU A 410 -27.55 21.32 7.02
CA LEU A 410 -27.96 22.44 6.16
C LEU A 410 -26.78 23.12 5.46
N TRP A 411 -25.53 22.75 5.77
CA TRP A 411 -24.37 23.31 5.10
C TRP A 411 -24.32 22.85 3.63
N ARG A 412 -23.82 23.74 2.79
CA ARG A 412 -23.61 23.54 1.34
C ARG A 412 -22.18 23.95 1.00
N ALA A 413 -21.79 23.81 -0.26
CA ALA A 413 -20.40 23.92 -0.71
C ALA A 413 -19.63 25.12 -0.13
N GLU A 414 -20.20 26.33 -0.18
CA GLU A 414 -19.54 27.55 0.30
C GLU A 414 -19.13 27.45 1.79
N ILE A 415 -20.09 27.17 2.67
CA ILE A 415 -19.84 27.07 4.12
C ILE A 415 -18.97 25.86 4.43
N LEU A 416 -19.19 24.74 3.76
CA LEU A 416 -18.43 23.50 3.99
C LEU A 416 -16.96 23.69 3.59
N LYS A 417 -16.70 24.32 2.44
CA LYS A 417 -15.36 24.70 1.98
C LYS A 417 -14.70 25.64 2.98
N ALA A 418 -15.38 26.71 3.40
CA ALA A 418 -14.85 27.65 4.39
C ALA A 418 -14.48 26.96 5.71
N ALA A 419 -15.36 26.10 6.25
CA ALA A 419 -15.13 25.37 7.49
C ALA A 419 -13.94 24.38 7.42
N ILE A 420 -13.64 23.84 6.24
CA ILE A 420 -12.45 23.02 6.01
C ILE A 420 -11.20 23.91 5.97
N LEU A 421 -11.23 25.01 5.22
CA LEU A 421 -10.11 25.94 5.06
C LEU A 421 -9.69 26.60 6.39
N GLU A 422 -10.64 26.92 7.28
CA GLU A 422 -10.36 27.46 8.62
C GLU A 422 -9.56 26.51 9.54
N GLN A 423 -9.45 25.23 9.17
CA GLN A 423 -8.65 24.25 9.91
C GLN A 423 -7.19 24.20 9.44
N ALA A 424 -6.87 24.83 8.31
CA ALA A 424 -5.53 24.85 7.75
C ALA A 424 -4.60 25.80 8.51
N LEU A 425 -3.32 25.44 8.53
CA LEU A 425 -2.24 26.30 8.94
C LEU A 425 -1.84 27.18 7.75
N GLU A 426 -1.95 28.49 7.93
CA GLU A 426 -1.58 29.46 6.90
C GLU A 426 -0.12 29.29 6.46
N PRO A 427 0.16 29.36 5.14
CA PRO A 427 1.49 29.14 4.61
C PRO A 427 2.42 30.32 4.92
N LYS A 428 3.68 30.03 5.31
CA LYS A 428 4.68 31.05 5.65
C LYS A 428 5.93 30.95 4.76
N GLY A 429 6.45 32.11 4.36
CA GLY A 429 7.69 32.18 3.58
C GLY A 429 7.57 31.41 2.26
N GLU A 430 8.47 30.46 2.03
CA GLU A 430 8.50 29.66 0.80
C GLU A 430 7.27 28.75 0.62
N GLU A 431 6.53 28.44 1.68
CA GLU A 431 5.33 27.60 1.61
C GLU A 431 4.18 28.25 0.84
N GLN A 432 4.19 29.59 0.74
CA GLN A 432 3.16 30.37 0.02
C GLN A 432 3.15 30.07 -1.48
N ALA A 433 4.19 29.45 -2.01
CA ALA A 433 4.26 29.04 -3.41
C ALA A 433 3.50 27.71 -3.69
N TYR A 434 3.10 26.95 -2.68
CA TYR A 434 2.62 25.59 -2.87
C TYR A 434 1.09 25.44 -2.88
N SER A 435 0.36 26.34 -2.20
CA SER A 435 -1.09 26.30 -2.07
C SER A 435 -1.63 27.66 -1.61
N ALA A 436 -2.90 27.95 -1.92
CA ALA A 436 -3.57 29.20 -1.56
C ALA A 436 -3.80 29.35 -0.05
N TYR A 437 -4.25 28.29 0.63
CA TYR A 437 -4.68 28.35 2.04
C TYR A 437 -3.77 27.58 3.00
N GLY A 438 -2.79 26.85 2.48
CA GLY A 438 -1.73 26.23 3.29
C GLY A 438 -1.99 24.76 3.60
N PHE A 439 -1.69 24.36 4.83
CA PHE A 439 -1.53 22.95 5.19
C PHE A 439 -2.52 22.51 6.27
N LEU A 440 -3.29 21.47 5.97
CA LEU A 440 -4.18 20.79 6.93
C LEU A 440 -3.46 19.55 7.48
N PRO A 441 -2.83 19.62 8.67
CA PRO A 441 -1.96 18.55 9.17
C PRO A 441 -2.72 17.27 9.52
N ASP A 442 -3.96 17.40 9.97
CA ASP A 442 -4.82 16.25 10.26
C ASP A 442 -6.30 16.61 10.07
N PRO A 443 -6.92 16.16 8.97
CA PRO A 443 -8.35 16.34 8.73
C PRO A 443 -9.24 15.80 9.86
N GLY A 444 -8.80 14.80 10.63
CA GLY A 444 -9.62 14.19 11.69
C GLY A 444 -9.53 14.87 13.06
N ALA A 445 -8.50 15.68 13.31
CA ALA A 445 -8.11 16.10 14.67
C ALA A 445 -9.19 16.89 15.45
N ARG A 446 -10.07 17.61 14.75
CA ARG A 446 -11.08 18.49 15.36
C ARG A 446 -12.50 17.90 15.37
N GLN A 447 -12.69 16.72 14.79
CA GLN A 447 -13.99 16.09 14.65
C GLN A 447 -14.45 15.41 15.96
N ARG A 448 -15.76 15.15 16.10
CA ARG A 448 -16.35 14.51 17.28
C ARG A 448 -17.21 13.29 16.90
N GLY A 449 -17.64 12.53 17.90
CA GLY A 449 -18.53 11.38 17.71
C GLY A 449 -17.90 10.28 16.85
N ALA A 450 -18.69 9.65 15.97
CA ALA A 450 -18.23 8.61 15.04
C ALA A 450 -17.18 9.10 14.02
N CYS A 451 -17.06 10.42 13.88
CA CYS A 451 -16.16 11.11 12.96
C CYS A 451 -14.94 11.72 13.64
N ALA A 452 -14.86 11.72 14.98
CA ALA A 452 -13.62 12.03 15.67
C ALA A 452 -12.53 11.18 15.04
N ALA A 453 -11.35 11.77 14.74
CA ALA A 453 -10.17 11.01 14.33
C ALA A 453 -10.20 9.70 15.11
N MET A 454 -10.37 8.57 14.38
CA MET A 454 -10.65 7.24 14.93
C MET A 454 -10.08 7.18 16.33
N PRO A 455 -10.91 7.05 17.40
CA PRO A 455 -10.48 7.34 18.77
C PRO A 455 -9.12 6.72 18.92
N ARG A 456 -8.07 7.56 19.08
CA ARG A 456 -6.67 7.17 18.90
C ARG A 456 -6.55 5.75 19.35
N GLU A 457 -6.44 4.86 18.38
CA GLU A 457 -6.85 3.45 18.49
C GLU A 457 -5.98 2.69 19.53
N VAL A 458 -5.03 3.41 20.12
CA VAL A 458 -4.09 3.16 21.18
C VAL A 458 -4.65 3.67 22.51
N VAL A 459 -5.19 2.77 23.33
CA VAL A 459 -5.57 3.05 24.71
C VAL A 459 -4.52 2.46 25.65
N GLU A 460 -4.01 3.26 26.59
CA GLU A 460 -3.19 2.70 27.66
C GLU A 460 -4.10 2.02 28.69
N SER A 461 -4.18 0.69 28.61
CA SER A 461 -5.03 -0.13 29.47
C SER A 461 -4.47 -0.24 30.88
N SER A 462 -3.14 -0.20 31.04
CA SER A 462 -2.49 -0.15 32.35
C SER A 462 -1.09 0.47 32.34
N ARG A 463 -0.69 1.00 33.49
CA ARG A 463 0.65 1.50 33.77
C ARG A 463 1.17 0.87 35.06
N LEU A 464 2.35 0.26 34.99
CA LEU A 464 3.04 -0.35 36.12
C LEU A 464 4.44 0.27 36.25
N VAL A 465 4.99 0.19 37.45
CA VAL A 465 6.40 0.50 37.70
C VAL A 465 7.02 -0.71 38.36
N TRP A 466 8.09 -1.24 37.77
CA TRP A 466 8.90 -2.28 38.38
C TRP A 466 10.13 -1.66 39.00
N THR A 467 10.32 -1.86 40.29
CA THR A 467 11.51 -1.43 41.01
C THR A 467 12.62 -2.46 40.87
N GLN A 468 13.84 -2.08 41.25
CA GLN A 468 14.95 -3.03 41.36
C GLN A 468 14.61 -4.26 42.23
N ALA A 469 13.82 -4.09 43.30
CA ALA A 469 13.37 -5.21 44.14
C ALA A 469 12.43 -6.16 43.38
N ASP A 470 11.57 -5.61 42.52
CA ASP A 470 10.69 -6.39 41.66
C ASP A 470 11.48 -7.17 40.61
N LEU A 471 12.60 -6.63 40.10
CA LEU A 471 13.43 -7.32 39.12
C LEU A 471 14.37 -8.36 39.75
N ALA A 472 14.82 -8.17 40.99
CA ALA A 472 15.87 -9.00 41.59
C ALA A 472 15.40 -10.36 42.15
N GLY A 473 14.11 -10.52 42.47
CA GLY A 473 13.64 -11.67 43.27
C GLY A 473 14.29 -11.72 44.67
N GLU A 474 13.88 -12.64 45.56
CA GLU A 474 14.33 -12.72 46.97
C GLU A 474 15.83 -13.07 47.19
N VAL A 475 16.72 -12.89 46.20
CA VAL A 475 18.15 -13.16 46.35
C VAL A 475 18.94 -11.85 46.36
N ALA A 476 18.97 -11.22 47.54
CA ALA A 476 19.83 -10.09 47.82
C ALA A 476 21.30 -10.53 47.98
N GLY A 477 22.17 -10.03 47.10
CA GLY A 477 23.61 -10.29 47.16
C GLY A 477 24.45 -9.16 46.55
N THR A 478 24.98 -8.30 47.42
CA THR A 478 26.08 -7.32 47.25
C THR A 478 25.89 -6.15 46.26
N GLN A 479 25.81 -4.95 46.84
CA GLN A 479 25.91 -3.66 46.17
C GLN A 479 27.25 -3.53 45.43
N SER A 480 27.23 -3.64 44.10
CA SER A 480 28.23 -2.99 43.25
C SER A 480 27.97 -1.49 43.29
N SER A 481 29.02 -0.67 43.37
CA SER A 481 28.87 0.78 43.20
C SER A 481 28.47 1.06 41.74
N PHE A 482 27.18 1.26 41.51
CA PHE A 482 26.68 1.74 40.23
C PHE A 482 27.14 3.20 40.03
N THR A 483 27.42 3.55 38.77
CA THR A 483 27.89 4.88 38.38
C THR A 483 26.86 5.62 37.53
N HIS A 484 25.95 4.88 36.90
CA HIS A 484 24.92 5.41 36.01
C HIS A 484 23.62 4.64 36.20
N GLU A 485 22.50 5.30 35.93
CA GLU A 485 21.15 4.73 35.92
C GLU A 485 20.58 4.70 34.50
N LEU A 486 19.87 3.62 34.19
CA LEU A 486 19.05 3.44 33.01
C LEU A 486 17.59 3.31 33.46
N ARG A 487 16.71 4.17 32.96
CA ARG A 487 15.27 4.14 33.25
C ARG A 487 14.47 3.88 31.98
N PRO A 488 14.34 2.61 31.54
CA PRO A 488 13.69 2.30 30.28
C PRO A 488 12.17 2.30 30.43
N THR A 489 11.48 2.62 29.34
CA THR A 489 10.03 2.38 29.21
C THR A 489 9.80 1.10 28.41
N LEU A 490 9.02 0.17 28.94
CA LEU A 490 8.54 -1.01 28.22
C LEU A 490 7.09 -0.78 27.77
N VAL A 491 6.82 -0.95 26.49
CA VAL A 491 5.49 -0.84 25.90
C VAL A 491 5.05 -2.22 25.44
N ILE A 492 3.94 -2.73 25.99
CA ILE A 492 3.41 -4.05 25.69
C ILE A 492 2.09 -3.89 24.96
N LEU A 493 1.98 -4.45 23.76
CA LEU A 493 0.74 -4.40 23.01
C LEU A 493 -0.15 -5.61 23.35
N GLU A 494 -1.38 -5.34 23.79
CA GLU A 494 -2.30 -6.42 24.14
C GLU A 494 -2.59 -7.34 22.94
N GLY A 495 -2.61 -8.65 23.19
CA GLY A 495 -2.80 -9.65 22.14
C GLY A 495 -1.61 -9.81 21.19
N ALA A 496 -0.42 -9.30 21.54
CA ALA A 496 0.83 -9.55 20.81
C ALA A 496 1.48 -10.91 21.13
N GLY A 497 0.95 -11.67 22.09
CA GLY A 497 1.45 -13.00 22.44
C GLY A 497 2.49 -13.04 23.57
N TRP A 498 2.82 -11.89 24.15
CA TRP A 498 3.77 -11.77 25.25
C TRP A 498 3.14 -12.05 26.62
N GLN A 499 3.91 -12.70 27.50
CA GLN A 499 3.57 -12.87 28.91
C GLN A 499 4.38 -11.89 29.76
N LEU A 500 3.69 -11.19 30.68
CA LEU A 500 4.31 -10.14 31.50
C LEU A 500 5.48 -10.65 32.36
N GLU A 501 5.36 -11.88 32.88
CA GLU A 501 6.40 -12.49 33.69
C GLU A 501 7.66 -12.79 32.87
N SER A 502 7.51 -13.29 31.64
CA SER A 502 8.65 -13.54 30.74
C SER A 502 9.40 -12.25 30.39
N ILE A 503 8.67 -11.15 30.19
CA ILE A 503 9.27 -9.82 29.97
C ILE A 503 10.04 -9.36 31.21
N ARG A 504 9.47 -9.58 32.40
CA ARG A 504 10.11 -9.22 33.68
C ARG A 504 11.41 -10.01 33.91
N GLU A 505 11.39 -11.32 33.67
CA GLU A 505 12.57 -12.19 33.77
C GLU A 505 13.67 -11.76 32.78
N ALA A 506 13.32 -11.47 31.53
CA ALA A 506 14.25 -10.95 30.54
C ALA A 506 14.85 -9.60 30.95
N THR A 507 14.02 -8.71 31.49
CA THR A 507 14.46 -7.39 31.97
C THR A 507 15.40 -7.52 33.16
N ALA A 508 15.13 -8.44 34.09
CA ALA A 508 16.01 -8.73 35.22
C ALA A 508 17.37 -9.29 34.77
N LYS A 509 17.38 -10.19 33.79
CA LYS A 509 18.62 -10.71 33.19
C LYS A 509 19.43 -9.61 32.52
N ALA A 510 18.77 -8.76 31.72
CA ALA A 510 19.42 -7.61 31.07
C ALA A 510 20.03 -6.64 32.08
N ALA A 511 19.32 -6.35 33.18
CA ALA A 511 19.84 -5.54 34.27
C ALA A 511 21.14 -6.13 34.86
N GLY A 512 21.16 -7.46 35.10
CA GLY A 512 22.34 -8.16 35.60
C GLY A 512 23.54 -8.12 34.64
N ILE A 513 23.29 -8.17 33.33
CA ILE A 513 24.36 -8.06 32.32
C ILE A 513 24.91 -6.63 32.27
N LEU A 514 24.05 -5.62 32.19
CA LEU A 514 24.45 -4.21 32.13
C LEU A 514 25.12 -3.72 33.43
N ALA A 515 24.84 -4.36 34.57
CA ALA A 515 25.52 -4.10 35.83
C ALA A 515 27.05 -4.31 35.77
N GLN A 516 27.55 -5.16 34.85
CA GLN A 516 28.99 -5.32 34.61
C GLN A 516 29.66 -4.00 34.18
N CYS A 517 28.89 -3.10 33.56
CA CYS A 517 29.33 -1.78 33.16
C CYS A 517 29.04 -0.71 34.21
N GLY A 518 28.60 -1.07 35.41
CA GLY A 518 28.24 -0.12 36.47
C GLY A 518 26.94 0.63 36.18
N VAL A 519 26.05 0.08 35.35
CA VAL A 519 24.72 0.63 35.05
C VAL A 519 23.66 -0.05 35.90
N ALA A 520 22.91 0.73 36.68
CA ALA A 520 21.74 0.27 37.43
C ALA A 520 20.46 0.47 36.62
N ILE A 521 19.48 -0.39 36.83
CA ILE A 521 18.08 -0.15 36.42
C ILE A 521 17.27 0.01 37.72
N PRO A 522 17.14 1.24 38.26
CA PRO A 522 16.46 1.47 39.54
C PRO A 522 14.95 1.26 39.42
N GLU A 523 14.38 1.65 38.27
CA GLU A 523 12.97 1.47 37.95
C GLU A 523 12.77 1.26 36.44
N VAL A 524 11.67 0.60 36.10
CA VAL A 524 11.20 0.40 34.73
C VAL A 524 9.73 0.81 34.66
N THR A 525 9.40 1.70 33.73
CA THR A 525 8.00 2.05 33.47
C THR A 525 7.42 1.06 32.46
N VAL A 526 6.34 0.37 32.80
CA VAL A 526 5.66 -0.57 31.90
C VAL A 526 4.30 -0.01 31.52
N ARG A 527 4.05 0.15 30.22
CA ARG A 527 2.79 0.63 29.65
C ARG A 527 2.16 -0.50 28.84
N VAL A 528 0.98 -0.94 29.23
CA VAL A 528 0.19 -1.91 28.46
C VAL A 528 -0.80 -1.15 27.60
N ILE A 529 -0.78 -1.43 26.31
CA ILE A 529 -1.48 -0.67 25.30
C ILE A 529 -2.43 -1.60 24.56
N GLU A 530 -3.71 -1.29 24.63
CA GLU A 530 -4.72 -1.85 23.76
C GLU A 530 -4.72 -1.09 22.44
N GLY A 531 -4.82 -1.82 21.33
CA GLY A 531 -5.07 -1.19 20.06
C GLY A 531 -5.24 -2.13 18.88
N PRO A 532 -5.39 -1.57 17.68
CA PRO A 532 -5.76 -2.28 16.48
C PRO A 532 -4.71 -3.34 16.16
N PRO A 533 -5.12 -4.48 15.55
CA PRO A 533 -4.20 -5.56 15.23
C PRO A 533 -2.95 -5.12 14.44
N ARG A 534 -3.07 -4.07 13.60
CA ARG A 534 -1.95 -3.51 12.81
C ARG A 534 -0.81 -2.97 13.68
N MET A 535 -1.11 -2.34 14.82
CA MET A 535 -0.07 -1.74 15.68
C MET A 535 0.76 -2.82 16.39
N ARG A 536 0.24 -4.05 16.48
CA ARG A 536 0.96 -5.21 17.02
C ARG A 536 2.08 -5.70 16.11
N ILE A 537 2.29 -5.09 14.96
CA ILE A 537 3.28 -5.51 13.98
C ILE A 537 4.26 -4.36 13.74
N PHE A 538 5.56 -4.64 13.83
CA PHE A 538 6.58 -3.66 13.52
C PHE A 538 6.63 -3.35 12.02
N ARG A 539 6.35 -2.10 11.68
CA ARG A 539 6.49 -1.51 10.33
C ARG A 539 6.78 -0.02 10.50
N ASN A 540 7.70 0.54 9.71
CA ASN A 540 8.25 1.88 9.99
C ASN A 540 7.18 2.98 10.15
N ASP A 541 6.13 2.96 9.35
CA ASP A 541 5.02 3.92 9.39
C ASP A 541 4.09 3.71 10.59
N TRP A 542 3.57 2.49 10.81
CA TRP A 542 2.70 2.16 11.94
C TRP A 542 3.40 2.38 13.29
N SER A 543 4.68 2.01 13.35
CA SER A 543 5.52 2.23 14.51
C SER A 543 5.78 3.72 14.74
N THR A 544 5.94 4.51 13.68
CA THR A 544 6.10 5.98 13.80
C THR A 544 4.82 6.64 14.29
N GLU A 545 3.66 6.21 13.78
CA GLU A 545 2.33 6.60 14.26
C GLU A 545 2.20 6.27 15.76
N LEU A 546 2.42 5.01 16.14
CA LEU A 546 2.32 4.54 17.53
C LEU A 546 3.26 5.30 18.48
N VAL A 547 4.52 5.53 18.10
CA VAL A 547 5.48 6.26 18.94
C VAL A 547 5.10 7.73 19.06
N SER A 548 4.63 8.36 17.99
CA SER A 548 4.19 9.76 18.00
C SER A 548 2.96 9.94 18.89
N GLU A 549 2.06 8.95 18.87
CA GLU A 549 0.85 8.93 19.68
C GLU A 549 1.13 8.69 21.16
N LEU A 550 1.99 7.72 21.49
CA LEU A 550 2.33 7.39 22.87
C LEU A 550 3.30 8.36 23.53
N ALA A 551 4.16 9.00 22.73
CA ALA A 551 5.29 9.84 23.16
C ALA A 551 6.04 9.27 24.41
N PRO A 552 6.54 8.02 24.36
CA PRO A 552 7.13 7.36 25.52
C PRO A 552 8.52 7.93 25.86
N ASP A 553 8.88 7.88 27.14
CA ASP A 553 10.23 8.20 27.60
C ASP A 553 11.27 7.24 26.99
N LYS A 554 12.43 7.79 26.66
CA LYS A 554 13.52 7.08 25.96
C LYS A 554 14.62 6.69 26.95
N PRO A 555 15.26 5.51 26.76
CA PRO A 555 15.00 4.55 25.69
C PRO A 555 13.71 3.73 25.91
N THR A 556 13.03 3.38 24.82
CA THR A 556 11.77 2.60 24.87
C THR A 556 11.93 1.24 24.21
N VAL A 557 11.41 0.18 24.83
CA VAL A 557 11.32 -1.16 24.25
C VAL A 557 9.86 -1.50 23.97
N PHE A 558 9.53 -1.84 22.72
CA PHE A 558 8.20 -2.26 22.29
C PHE A 558 8.16 -3.79 22.15
N PHE A 559 7.19 -4.43 22.80
CA PHE A 559 6.91 -5.85 22.67
C PHE A 559 5.75 -6.05 21.70
N VAL A 560 6.06 -6.50 20.48
CA VAL A 560 5.14 -6.62 19.35
C VAL A 560 4.99 -8.09 18.93
N LYS A 561 3.96 -8.40 18.14
CA LYS A 561 3.68 -9.75 17.66
C LYS A 561 4.70 -10.21 16.63
N ASP A 562 4.97 -9.38 15.63
CA ASP A 562 5.76 -9.75 14.45
C ASP A 562 6.29 -8.51 13.71
N SER A 563 7.01 -8.69 12.61
CA SER A 563 7.57 -7.65 11.75
C SER A 563 7.14 -7.81 10.29
N LEU A 564 6.86 -6.68 9.61
CA LEU A 564 6.61 -6.62 8.16
C LEU A 564 7.74 -5.90 7.42
N GLN A 565 8.94 -5.83 7.99
CA GLN A 565 10.12 -5.35 7.27
C GLN A 565 10.49 -6.32 6.14
N GLU A 566 11.14 -5.81 5.09
CA GLU A 566 11.60 -6.64 3.95
C GLU A 566 12.56 -7.76 4.38
N MET A 567 13.29 -7.55 5.49
CA MET A 567 14.04 -8.57 6.21
C MET A 567 13.45 -8.69 7.61
N ALA A 568 12.88 -9.85 7.94
CA ALA A 568 12.36 -10.11 9.27
C ALA A 568 13.51 -10.51 10.20
N PHE A 569 13.65 -9.79 11.31
CA PHE A 569 14.57 -10.09 12.41
C PHE A 569 13.77 -10.38 13.68
N ASP A 570 14.39 -11.06 14.65
CA ASP A 570 13.79 -11.36 15.95
C ASP A 570 13.63 -10.11 16.84
N ALA A 571 14.46 -9.09 16.57
CA ALA A 571 14.35 -7.77 17.15
C ALA A 571 14.96 -6.69 16.25
N GLU A 572 14.59 -5.43 16.50
CA GLU A 572 15.07 -4.26 15.75
C GLU A 572 15.48 -3.11 16.69
N ALA A 573 16.78 -2.83 16.82
CA ALA A 573 17.32 -1.67 17.52
C ALA A 573 17.49 -0.44 16.61
N ILE A 574 16.85 0.66 17.00
CA ILE A 574 16.84 1.93 16.27
C ILE A 574 17.59 2.99 17.09
N GLY A 575 18.91 3.03 16.92
CA GLY A 575 19.78 4.07 17.47
C GLY A 575 19.72 5.40 16.69
N ARG A 576 20.45 6.41 17.15
CA ARG A 576 20.50 7.73 16.48
C ARG A 576 21.26 7.70 15.16
N SER A 577 22.25 6.83 15.03
CA SER A 577 23.04 6.68 13.80
C SER A 577 22.25 6.05 12.65
N ASN A 578 21.31 5.14 12.93
CA ASN A 578 20.53 4.40 11.94
C ASN A 578 19.08 4.91 11.74
N SER A 579 18.70 6.00 12.42
CA SER A 579 17.35 6.62 12.36
C SER A 579 17.26 7.88 11.50
N ARG A 580 18.25 8.17 10.64
CA ARG A 580 18.31 9.42 9.84
C ARG A 580 17.03 9.73 9.04
N LYS A 581 16.34 8.69 8.54
CA LYS A 581 15.07 8.80 7.79
C LYS A 581 13.82 8.60 8.66
N ARG A 582 13.98 8.19 9.93
CA ARG A 582 12.92 7.79 10.86
C ARG A 582 13.21 8.32 12.28
N ARG A 583 13.44 9.62 12.42
CA ARG A 583 13.94 10.24 13.67
C ARG A 583 13.03 10.01 14.87
N GLN A 584 11.72 9.90 14.62
CA GLN A 584 10.71 9.61 15.63
C GLN A 584 10.92 8.26 16.32
N LEU A 585 11.54 7.31 15.61
CA LEU A 585 11.84 5.97 16.13
C LEU A 585 13.20 5.88 16.82
N ALA A 586 13.96 6.98 16.92
CA ALA A 586 15.25 6.97 17.59
C ALA A 586 15.11 6.54 19.06
N ASP A 587 16.15 5.87 19.56
CA ASP A 587 16.24 5.34 20.91
C ASP A 587 15.11 4.33 21.24
N THR A 588 14.74 3.49 20.26
CA THR A 588 13.76 2.40 20.43
C THR A 588 14.30 1.02 20.10
N VAL A 589 13.80 0.02 20.79
CA VAL A 589 13.96 -1.42 20.49
C VAL A 589 12.58 -2.01 20.21
N TRP A 590 12.47 -2.88 19.23
CA TRP A 590 11.24 -3.61 18.92
C TRP A 590 11.49 -5.11 19.01
N MET A 591 10.84 -5.79 19.95
CA MET A 591 10.98 -7.23 20.23
C MET A 591 9.80 -8.00 19.64
N MET A 592 10.06 -9.06 18.87
CA MET A 592 9.04 -9.87 18.21
C MET A 592 8.71 -11.10 19.07
N ALA A 593 7.43 -11.50 19.16
CA ALA A 593 6.99 -12.59 20.04
C ALA A 593 7.58 -13.96 19.68
N GLY A 594 8.09 -14.12 18.45
CA GLY A 594 8.78 -15.31 17.97
C GLY A 594 10.28 -15.36 18.28
N ALA A 595 10.85 -14.34 18.93
CA ALA A 595 12.29 -14.26 19.20
C ALA A 595 12.77 -15.41 20.09
N GLU A 596 13.85 -16.06 19.67
CA GLU A 596 14.59 -17.03 20.50
C GLU A 596 15.49 -16.27 21.50
N ASP A 597 15.71 -16.83 22.70
CA ASP A 597 16.59 -16.26 23.74
C ASP A 597 16.32 -14.79 24.12
N ILE A 598 15.03 -14.46 24.33
CA ILE A 598 14.52 -13.11 24.66
C ILE A 598 15.29 -12.42 25.79
N ASP A 599 15.74 -13.18 26.79
CA ASP A 599 16.46 -12.67 27.96
C ASP A 599 17.82 -12.07 27.60
N ILE A 600 18.56 -12.73 26.70
CA ILE A 600 19.83 -12.24 26.17
C ILE A 600 19.61 -11.22 25.05
N GLY A 601 18.63 -11.49 24.18
CA GLY A 601 18.27 -10.61 23.07
C GLY A 601 17.92 -9.19 23.54
N LEU A 602 17.14 -9.06 24.61
CA LEU A 602 16.80 -7.75 25.16
C LEU A 602 18.04 -6.94 25.59
N ALA A 603 19.00 -7.60 26.25
CA ALA A 603 20.24 -6.96 26.68
C ALA A 603 21.10 -6.55 25.48
N HIS A 604 21.16 -7.40 24.46
CA HIS A 604 21.86 -7.17 23.20
C HIS A 604 21.31 -5.93 22.47
N GLU A 605 20.00 -5.86 22.28
CA GLU A 605 19.35 -4.75 21.58
C GLU A 605 19.42 -3.43 22.37
N LEU A 606 19.27 -3.49 23.69
CA LEU A 606 19.49 -2.32 24.54
C LEU A 606 20.93 -1.80 24.40
N TYR A 607 21.93 -2.69 24.35
CA TYR A 607 23.30 -2.27 24.09
C TYR A 607 23.44 -1.56 22.73
N HIS A 608 22.84 -2.10 21.66
CA HIS A 608 22.85 -1.47 20.33
C HIS A 608 22.35 -0.02 20.36
N VAL A 609 21.27 0.24 21.10
CA VAL A 609 20.71 1.59 21.27
C VAL A 609 21.58 2.47 22.17
N LEU A 610 21.96 1.98 23.35
CA LEU A 610 22.71 2.76 24.34
C LEU A 610 24.12 3.13 23.87
N ALA A 611 24.77 2.22 23.14
CA ALA A 611 26.11 2.43 22.58
C ALA A 611 26.09 3.01 21.15
N ASP A 612 24.90 3.18 20.55
CA ASP A 612 24.65 3.57 19.15
C ASP A 612 25.64 2.89 18.20
N SER A 613 25.60 1.55 18.17
CA SER A 613 26.64 0.73 17.52
C SER A 613 26.10 -0.60 17.04
N GLY A 614 26.12 -0.86 15.73
CA GLY A 614 25.82 -2.16 15.13
C GLY A 614 27.02 -3.13 15.04
N GLN A 615 28.11 -2.88 15.77
CA GLN A 615 29.29 -3.74 15.77
C GLN A 615 29.08 -4.98 16.64
N HIS A 616 29.36 -6.15 16.06
CA HIS A 616 29.33 -7.44 16.74
C HIS A 616 30.73 -7.90 17.17
N ASP A 617 30.80 -8.72 18.21
CA ASP A 617 32.02 -9.33 18.75
C ASP A 617 32.04 -10.84 18.45
N PRO A 618 33.12 -11.40 17.88
CA PRO A 618 33.18 -12.81 17.52
C PRO A 618 33.35 -13.75 18.74
N ASP A 619 33.57 -13.23 19.95
CA ASP A 619 33.67 -14.07 21.15
C ASP A 619 32.30 -14.68 21.49
N PRO A 620 32.19 -16.02 21.57
CA PRO A 620 30.91 -16.71 21.78
C PRO A 620 30.31 -16.49 23.18
N THR A 621 31.04 -15.88 24.11
CA THR A 621 30.53 -15.50 25.44
C THR A 621 30.16 -14.02 25.53
N ASN A 622 30.48 -13.23 24.51
CA ASN A 622 30.21 -11.80 24.50
C ASN A 622 28.74 -11.52 24.20
N LEU A 623 28.16 -10.53 24.87
CA LEU A 623 26.78 -10.11 24.64
C LEU A 623 26.54 -9.74 23.17
N MET A 624 27.51 -9.07 22.52
CA MET A 624 27.38 -8.58 21.15
C MET A 624 27.76 -9.61 20.08
N HIS A 625 27.64 -10.90 20.37
CA HIS A 625 27.84 -11.93 19.36
C HIS A 625 26.71 -11.90 18.31
N GLU A 626 27.02 -12.23 17.05
CA GLU A 626 26.08 -12.15 15.91
C GLU A 626 24.83 -13.04 16.09
N ARG A 627 24.95 -14.09 16.88
CA ARG A 627 23.81 -14.92 17.30
C ARG A 627 23.72 -14.90 18.82
N THR A 628 22.53 -14.58 19.32
CA THR A 628 22.22 -14.66 20.75
C THR A 628 22.11 -16.12 21.18
N SER A 629 22.59 -16.40 22.39
CA SER A 629 22.46 -17.67 23.10
C SER A 629 22.61 -17.41 24.59
N ASP A 630 22.16 -18.34 25.42
CA ASP A 630 22.27 -18.30 26.89
C ASP A 630 23.68 -18.02 27.44
N THR A 631 24.73 -18.28 26.65
CA THR A 631 26.13 -18.03 27.01
C THR A 631 26.63 -16.60 26.73
N ASN A 632 25.91 -15.81 25.92
CA ASN A 632 26.30 -14.46 25.50
C ASN A 632 26.02 -13.40 26.59
N THR A 633 26.78 -13.46 27.68
CA THR A 633 26.50 -12.67 28.90
C THR A 633 27.57 -11.66 29.27
N THR A 634 28.72 -11.63 28.59
CA THR A 634 29.87 -10.82 29.00
C THR A 634 30.03 -9.54 28.18
N LEU A 635 30.50 -8.46 28.81
CA LEU A 635 30.86 -7.21 28.14
C LEU A 635 32.33 -6.85 28.42
N ARG A 636 33.05 -6.43 27.39
CA ARG A 636 34.43 -5.94 27.52
C ARG A 636 34.45 -4.56 28.15
N ALA A 637 35.56 -4.21 28.81
CA ALA A 637 35.76 -2.86 29.35
C ALA A 637 35.60 -1.76 28.29
N SER A 638 36.04 -1.99 27.04
CA SER A 638 35.85 -1.05 25.93
C SER A 638 34.38 -0.87 25.53
N GLN A 639 33.60 -1.95 25.58
CA GLN A 639 32.15 -1.92 25.33
C GLN A 639 31.43 -1.13 26.43
N CYS A 640 31.76 -1.38 27.70
CA CYS A 640 31.23 -0.63 28.83
C CYS A 640 31.56 0.87 28.75
N LEU A 641 32.82 1.23 28.44
CA LEU A 641 33.21 2.64 28.27
C LEU A 641 32.45 3.34 27.13
N ARG A 642 32.16 2.62 26.04
CA ARG A 642 31.37 3.17 24.94
C ARG A 642 29.91 3.35 25.36
N LEU A 643 29.31 2.33 25.95
CA LEU A 643 27.92 2.35 26.42
C LEU A 643 27.68 3.52 27.38
N ILE A 644 28.55 3.71 28.37
CA ILE A 644 28.45 4.84 29.31
C ILE A 644 28.57 6.18 28.58
N ARG A 645 29.63 6.36 27.79
CA ARG A 645 29.92 7.63 27.12
C ARG A 645 28.82 8.06 26.15
N VAL A 646 28.33 7.12 25.34
CA VAL A 646 27.30 7.38 24.33
C VAL A 646 25.93 7.51 24.98
N GLY A 647 25.61 6.62 25.93
CA GLY A 647 24.35 6.65 26.67
C GLY A 647 24.16 7.96 27.43
N GLU A 648 25.20 8.46 28.10
CA GLU A 648 25.19 9.77 28.78
C GLU A 648 25.04 10.92 27.78
N ALA A 649 25.84 10.92 26.69
CA ALA A 649 25.79 11.97 25.67
C ALA A 649 24.43 12.09 24.98
N PHE A 650 23.68 10.98 24.89
CA PHE A 650 22.35 10.95 24.30
C PHE A 650 21.22 11.08 25.33
N GLY A 651 21.54 11.13 26.61
CA GLY A 651 20.57 11.24 27.70
C GLY A 651 19.81 9.94 27.99
N ASN A 652 20.28 8.81 27.46
CA ASN A 652 19.71 7.49 27.74
C ASN A 652 20.24 6.88 29.05
N LEU A 653 21.37 7.41 29.56
CA LEU A 653 21.93 7.08 30.88
C LEU A 653 22.16 8.36 31.68
N THR A 654 21.90 8.32 32.97
CA THR A 654 22.14 9.44 33.90
C THR A 654 23.18 9.04 34.95
N PRO A 655 24.18 9.87 35.27
CA PRO A 655 25.07 9.60 36.39
C PRO A 655 24.28 9.43 37.71
N SER A 656 24.64 8.41 38.50
CA SER A 656 24.00 8.09 39.79
C SER A 656 24.35 9.07 40.91
#